data_AF-A0A7J2NF93-F1
#
_entry.id   AF-A0A7J2NF93-F1
#
_cell.length_a   1.000
_cell.length_b   1.000
_cell.length_c   1.000
_cell.angle_alpha   90.00
_cell.angle_beta   90.00
_cell.angle_gamma   90.00
#
_symmetry.space_group_name_H-M   'P 1'
#
loop_
_entity.id
_entity.type
_entity.pdbx_description
1 polymer ?
#
loop_
_entity_poly.entity_id
_entity_poly.type
_entity_poly.pdbx_seq_one_letter_code
_entity_poly.pdbx_strand_id
1 'polypeptide(L)'
;MRRILEVIKKDMKLLMRSKLSSLLMLIGPLLIVFMSGVALDTQTRFNIKVGVFSPTYSALSNSYIDSLRKEGFVVDRLGSEQECIDSVRMGSFHACVVFSEGLRVDREYEGFINFYVDYSQINLAWIIKDILFTPAEDKMREVSKDLVGTLLDFITFTTTEISAGKPIVNRLTTINDKLSSSLTAASSFIDIINPVYDFNRFKITEFRNTIADVKTRSDVIALRSLTKFQEVQSSARNLKLTVASLNDPQVSSMLNPIIDDMIQNINSSIVAVTSDKQALSSSTEALSARLSDVEKSIAEIKILLESIQASKEKTLSYMLTGKQDTTNMLGDIFLVQKSLNDIERHANEIRILSSEQITEPFKTEVMPVVQEKTSMAVLFPTMLAMIIMFISIVISSTLMQIEKNSSAHIRNLVAPTKESVFGFGSYLTTLIILFVQVFIVLAIISLAFSSSISGIGSFLSVVLITFLSSSVFIILGILVGNILSSEESSSTVAILLSLFLVIFSGIIFPIEGFSAGVQNVLRLNPLNLSEYLFRQVLIHGSSFSEILFQMSLLVSWLLVLLIVLVAMQSFLSRNDLGINTRKTIRRKSQKQEKAEPEEYAKLKNLIDETNALLSPKKKISKDELSIAKEKYIRMLSLYQQLDKKSKQRIYDDLNLIHKKLSSF
;
A
#
# COMPACT_ATOMS: atom_id res chain seq x y z
N MET A 1 -66.83 -4.38 21.54
CA MET A 1 -66.22 -4.77 20.24
C MET A 1 -66.76 -3.95 19.06
N ARG A 2 -68.07 -3.95 18.77
CA ARG A 2 -68.67 -3.18 17.64
C ARG A 2 -68.25 -1.70 17.57
N ARG A 3 -68.20 -1.02 18.73
CA ARG A 3 -67.79 0.39 18.83
C ARG A 3 -66.33 0.64 18.41
N ILE A 4 -65.42 -0.26 18.76
CA ILE A 4 -63.99 -0.16 18.38
C ILE A 4 -63.84 -0.36 16.87
N LEU A 5 -64.57 -1.33 16.31
CA LEU A 5 -64.62 -1.58 14.86
C LEU A 5 -65.11 -0.35 14.06
N GLU A 6 -66.11 0.38 14.56
CA GLU A 6 -66.56 1.62 13.93
C GLU A 6 -65.50 2.73 13.99
N VAL A 7 -64.75 2.84 15.10
CA VAL A 7 -63.63 3.79 15.21
C VAL A 7 -62.52 3.42 14.22
N ILE A 8 -62.15 2.14 14.14
CA ILE A 8 -61.13 1.66 13.17
C ILE A 8 -61.57 1.97 11.74
N LYS A 9 -62.83 1.68 11.39
CA LYS A 9 -63.38 1.96 10.06
C LYS A 9 -63.37 3.46 9.75
N LYS A 10 -63.68 4.30 10.74
CA LYS A 10 -63.61 5.77 10.62
C LYS A 10 -62.17 6.23 10.40
N ASP A 11 -61.22 5.79 11.23
CA ASP A 11 -59.80 6.18 11.12
C ASP A 11 -59.22 5.74 9.76
N MET A 12 -59.45 4.49 9.34
CA MET A 12 -59.03 3.99 8.03
C MET A 12 -59.60 4.83 6.88
N LYS A 13 -60.89 5.18 6.93
CA LYS A 13 -61.53 6.01 5.91
C LYS A 13 -60.97 7.43 5.88
N LEU A 14 -60.62 7.99 7.04
CA LEU A 14 -60.00 9.32 7.14
C LEU A 14 -58.61 9.33 6.51
N LEU A 15 -57.78 8.31 6.80
CA LEU A 15 -56.45 8.17 6.22
C LEU A 15 -56.51 7.99 4.70
N MET A 16 -57.44 7.17 4.19
CA MET A 16 -57.59 6.93 2.76
C MET A 16 -58.23 8.09 1.97
N ARG A 17 -58.80 9.09 2.65
CA ARG A 17 -59.45 10.23 1.99
C ARG A 17 -58.44 11.14 1.29
N SER A 18 -57.20 11.17 1.77
CA SER A 18 -56.09 11.93 1.19
C SER A 18 -55.20 11.00 0.35
N LYS A 19 -55.32 11.06 -0.98
CA LYS A 19 -54.51 10.25 -1.91
C LYS A 19 -53.01 10.51 -1.73
N LEU A 20 -52.63 11.74 -1.40
CA LEU A 20 -51.23 12.11 -1.16
C LEU A 20 -50.72 11.56 0.18
N SER A 21 -51.51 11.66 1.26
CA SER A 21 -51.12 11.12 2.56
C SER A 21 -51.03 9.60 2.56
N SER A 22 -51.96 8.90 1.90
CA SER A 22 -51.88 7.43 1.83
C SER A 22 -50.69 6.94 1.00
N LEU A 23 -50.35 7.66 -0.09
CA LEU A 23 -49.18 7.37 -0.91
C LEU A 23 -47.89 7.64 -0.14
N LEU A 24 -47.81 8.78 0.57
CA LEU A 24 -46.65 9.15 1.37
C LEU A 24 -46.43 8.19 2.54
N MET A 25 -47.51 7.69 3.16
CA MET A 25 -47.44 6.69 4.24
C MET A 25 -46.87 5.35 3.78
N LEU A 26 -47.07 4.97 2.52
CA LEU A 26 -46.61 3.70 1.97
C LEU A 26 -45.24 3.81 1.27
N ILE A 27 -45.01 4.88 0.50
CA ILE A 27 -43.80 5.09 -0.31
C ILE A 27 -42.72 5.91 0.43
N GLY A 28 -43.10 6.90 1.23
CA GLY A 28 -42.15 7.75 1.96
C GLY A 28 -41.12 6.96 2.77
N PRO A 29 -41.51 5.93 3.53
CA PRO A 29 -40.58 5.08 4.28
C PRO A 29 -39.64 4.29 3.36
N LEU A 30 -40.14 3.79 2.23
CA LEU A 30 -39.35 3.07 1.23
C LEU A 30 -38.29 4.00 0.57
N LEU A 31 -38.64 5.27 0.37
CA LEU A 31 -37.78 6.28 -0.23
C LEU A 31 -36.68 6.74 0.75
N ILE A 32 -37.02 6.92 2.03
CA ILE A 32 -36.04 7.18 3.11
C ILE A 32 -35.05 6.01 3.20
N VAL A 33 -35.55 4.77 3.12
CA VAL A 33 -34.73 3.57 3.07
C VAL A 33 -33.77 3.62 1.89
N PHE A 34 -34.27 3.80 0.68
CA PHE A 34 -33.43 3.89 -0.52
C PHE A 34 -32.35 4.99 -0.44
N MET A 35 -32.70 6.17 0.09
CA MET A 35 -31.73 7.27 0.24
C MET A 35 -30.70 7.04 1.35
N SER A 36 -31.10 6.45 2.48
CA SER A 36 -30.19 6.16 3.60
C SER A 36 -29.13 5.12 3.24
N GLY A 37 -29.46 4.16 2.37
CA GLY A 37 -28.51 3.17 1.86
C GLY A 37 -27.41 3.76 0.95
N VAL A 38 -27.60 4.98 0.43
CA VAL A 38 -26.63 5.69 -0.43
C VAL A 38 -25.82 6.74 0.36
N ALA A 39 -26.33 7.22 1.51
CA ALA A 39 -25.81 8.42 2.18
C ALA A 39 -24.91 8.19 3.41
N LEU A 40 -24.78 6.96 3.91
CA LEU A 40 -24.12 6.67 5.20
C LEU A 40 -22.62 6.31 5.11
N ASP A 41 -21.95 6.68 4.02
CA ASP A 41 -20.54 6.32 3.75
C ASP A 41 -19.50 7.26 4.41
N THR A 42 -19.72 7.78 5.62
CA THR A 42 -18.72 8.68 6.24
C THR A 42 -18.41 8.44 7.72
N GLN A 43 -17.10 8.46 7.94
CA GLN A 43 -16.32 8.04 9.10
C GLN A 43 -16.56 8.89 10.36
N THR A 44 -16.80 8.22 11.48
CA THR A 44 -16.59 8.79 12.83
C THR A 44 -15.96 7.71 13.72
N ARG A 45 -15.02 8.11 14.59
CA ARG A 45 -14.15 7.22 15.36
C ARG A 45 -14.79 6.86 16.72
N PHE A 46 -14.74 5.59 17.10
CA PHE A 46 -15.43 5.05 18.30
C PHE A 46 -14.51 4.24 19.23
N ASN A 47 -15.02 4.01 20.45
CA ASN A 47 -14.38 3.33 21.57
C ASN A 47 -14.46 1.80 21.40
N ILE A 48 -13.65 1.27 20.48
CA ILE A 48 -13.71 -0.12 20.02
C ILE A 48 -12.99 -1.04 21.01
N LYS A 49 -13.64 -2.15 21.38
CA LYS A 49 -13.05 -3.24 22.17
C LYS A 49 -12.45 -4.31 21.27
N VAL A 50 -11.18 -4.64 21.46
CA VAL A 50 -10.43 -5.60 20.65
C VAL A 50 -9.92 -6.74 21.51
N GLY A 51 -10.31 -7.96 21.18
CA GLY A 51 -9.78 -9.18 21.79
C GLY A 51 -8.47 -9.55 21.12
N VAL A 52 -7.47 -9.98 21.88
CA VAL A 52 -6.17 -10.37 21.34
C VAL A 52 -5.75 -11.74 21.85
N PHE A 53 -5.35 -12.63 20.95
CA PHE A 53 -4.79 -13.94 21.27
C PHE A 53 -3.46 -14.18 20.55
N SER A 54 -2.51 -14.79 21.26
CA SER A 54 -1.29 -15.36 20.67
C SER A 54 -0.88 -16.59 21.48
N PRO A 55 -0.41 -17.69 20.84
CA PRO A 55 0.19 -18.81 21.54
C PRO A 55 1.37 -18.38 22.41
N THR A 56 2.18 -17.44 21.91
CA THR A 56 3.37 -16.90 22.60
C THR A 56 3.56 -15.42 22.23
N TYR A 57 3.33 -14.52 23.19
CA TYR A 57 3.47 -13.08 23.00
C TYR A 57 4.94 -12.65 22.91
N SER A 58 5.40 -12.30 21.70
CA SER A 58 6.73 -11.70 21.46
C SER A 58 6.80 -10.20 21.76
N ALA A 59 8.00 -9.62 21.79
CA ALA A 59 8.20 -8.17 21.94
C ALA A 59 7.45 -7.36 20.87
N LEU A 60 7.38 -7.89 19.64
CA LEU A 60 6.68 -7.26 18.52
C LEU A 60 5.15 -7.29 18.73
N SER A 61 4.60 -8.44 19.13
CA SER A 61 3.17 -8.55 19.45
C SER A 61 2.74 -7.64 20.63
N ASN A 62 3.57 -7.54 21.68
CA ASN A 62 3.32 -6.65 22.81
C ASN A 62 3.39 -5.17 22.39
N SER A 63 4.38 -4.80 21.59
CA SER A 63 4.48 -3.43 21.06
C SER A 63 3.27 -3.05 20.21
N TYR A 64 2.74 -3.97 19.41
CA TYR A 64 1.53 -3.73 18.63
C TYR A 64 0.28 -3.59 19.51
N ILE A 65 0.12 -4.45 20.53
CA ILE A 65 -0.96 -4.34 21.52
C ILE A 65 -0.90 -2.99 22.24
N ASP A 66 0.29 -2.50 22.58
CA ASP A 66 0.47 -1.21 23.23
C ASP A 66 0.17 -0.03 22.29
N SER A 67 0.46 -0.15 20.99
CA SER A 67 0.02 0.83 19.99
C SER A 67 -1.50 0.91 19.90
N LEU A 68 -2.20 -0.24 19.89
CA LEU A 68 -3.66 -0.26 19.92
C LEU A 68 -4.23 0.43 21.17
N ARG A 69 -3.61 0.21 22.34
CA ARG A 69 -4.03 0.90 23.58
C ARG A 69 -3.80 2.42 23.51
N LYS A 70 -2.69 2.86 22.90
CA LYS A 70 -2.39 4.30 22.71
C LYS A 70 -3.38 4.99 21.78
N GLU A 71 -3.87 4.28 20.76
CA GLU A 71 -4.91 4.76 19.84
C GLU A 71 -6.32 4.79 20.48
N GLY A 72 -6.45 4.41 21.76
CA GLY A 72 -7.69 4.51 22.52
C GLY A 72 -8.58 3.26 22.49
N PHE A 73 -8.09 2.14 21.94
CA PHE A 73 -8.81 0.87 21.98
C PHE A 73 -8.75 0.22 23.37
N VAL A 74 -9.84 -0.44 23.76
CA VAL A 74 -9.84 -1.30 24.94
C VAL A 74 -9.40 -2.70 24.50
N VAL A 75 -8.19 -3.09 24.87
CA VAL A 75 -7.56 -4.34 24.41
C VAL A 75 -7.41 -5.34 25.56
N ASP A 76 -8.13 -6.46 25.46
CA ASP A 76 -8.06 -7.55 26.44
C ASP A 76 -7.44 -8.81 25.82
N ARG A 77 -6.67 -9.53 26.63
CA ARG A 77 -6.03 -10.79 26.20
C ARG A 77 -6.96 -11.96 26.49
N LEU A 78 -7.12 -12.85 25.52
CA LEU A 78 -7.98 -14.04 25.61
C LEU A 78 -7.14 -15.31 25.65
N GLY A 79 -7.70 -16.40 26.19
CA GLY A 79 -6.96 -17.63 26.47
C GLY A 79 -6.85 -18.59 25.28
N SER A 80 -7.71 -18.45 24.28
CA SER A 80 -7.67 -19.25 23.04
C SER A 80 -8.19 -18.48 21.82
N GLU A 81 -7.77 -18.92 20.63
CA GLU A 81 -8.29 -18.42 19.36
C GLU A 81 -9.82 -18.57 19.26
N GLN A 82 -10.35 -19.73 19.64
CA GLN A 82 -11.79 -20.01 19.58
C GLN A 82 -12.59 -19.08 20.50
N GLU A 83 -12.11 -18.86 21.73
CA GLU A 83 -12.71 -17.91 22.68
C GLU A 83 -12.70 -16.48 22.11
N CYS A 84 -11.65 -16.10 21.39
CA CYS A 84 -11.52 -14.80 20.74
C CYS A 84 -12.53 -14.62 19.60
N ILE A 85 -12.71 -15.63 18.75
CA ILE A 85 -13.70 -15.63 17.66
C ILE A 85 -15.13 -15.63 18.22
N ASP A 86 -15.43 -16.48 19.19
CA ASP A 86 -16.77 -16.59 19.79
C ASP A 86 -17.16 -15.30 20.51
N SER A 87 -16.19 -14.62 21.13
CA SER A 87 -16.39 -13.33 21.79
C SER A 87 -16.79 -12.21 20.83
N VAL A 88 -16.30 -12.25 19.58
CA VAL A 88 -16.75 -11.38 18.49
C VAL A 88 -18.18 -11.76 18.05
N ARG A 89 -18.46 -13.06 17.87
CA ARG A 89 -19.80 -13.55 17.50
C ARG A 89 -20.88 -13.18 18.53
N MET A 90 -20.53 -13.16 19.81
CA MET A 90 -21.44 -12.79 20.92
C MET A 90 -21.55 -11.26 21.12
N GLY A 91 -20.82 -10.44 20.36
CA GLY A 91 -20.84 -8.98 20.46
C GLY A 91 -20.16 -8.41 21.71
N SER A 92 -19.33 -9.21 22.40
CA SER A 92 -18.58 -8.76 23.58
C SER A 92 -17.29 -8.00 23.21
N PHE A 93 -16.70 -8.35 22.06
CA PHE A 93 -15.61 -7.64 21.39
C PHE A 93 -16.02 -7.31 19.95
N HIS A 94 -15.45 -6.25 19.39
CA HIS A 94 -15.77 -5.79 18.04
C HIS A 94 -14.84 -6.42 16.99
N ALA A 95 -13.62 -6.76 17.41
CA ALA A 95 -12.64 -7.46 16.61
C ALA A 95 -11.81 -8.38 17.49
N CYS A 96 -11.30 -9.44 16.88
CA CYS A 96 -10.34 -10.35 17.47
C CYS A 96 -9.08 -10.37 16.59
N VAL A 97 -7.92 -10.16 17.19
CA VAL A 97 -6.62 -10.22 16.53
C VAL A 97 -5.87 -11.45 17.02
N VAL A 98 -5.50 -12.32 16.09
CA VAL A 98 -4.80 -13.57 16.36
C VAL A 98 -3.40 -13.50 15.76
N PHE A 99 -2.39 -13.61 16.61
CA PHE A 99 -0.98 -13.64 16.20
C PHE A 99 -0.49 -15.07 16.13
N SER A 100 0.21 -15.40 15.04
CA SER A 100 1.05 -16.60 14.94
C SER A 100 2.09 -16.69 16.06
N GLU A 101 2.59 -17.91 16.33
CA GLU A 101 3.50 -18.16 17.45
C GLU A 101 4.78 -17.31 17.36
N GLY A 102 4.99 -16.43 18.34
CA GLY A 102 6.18 -15.57 18.42
C GLY A 102 6.28 -14.45 17.37
N LEU A 103 5.34 -14.37 16.42
CA LEU A 103 5.33 -13.40 15.32
C LEU A 103 6.72 -13.25 14.65
N ARG A 104 7.30 -14.38 14.23
CA ARG A 104 8.64 -14.46 13.61
C ARG A 104 8.49 -14.63 12.11
N VAL A 105 9.40 -14.03 11.34
CA VAL A 105 9.57 -14.30 9.91
C VAL A 105 10.83 -15.16 9.78
N ASP A 106 10.68 -16.41 9.37
CA ASP A 106 11.79 -17.31 9.04
C ASP A 106 11.49 -18.01 7.71
N ARG A 107 12.50 -18.61 7.06
CA ARG A 107 12.37 -19.27 5.74
C ARG A 107 11.34 -20.41 5.70
N GLU A 108 11.00 -20.99 6.84
CA GLU A 108 10.04 -22.10 6.98
C GLU A 108 8.69 -21.70 7.60
N TYR A 109 8.60 -20.51 8.20
CA TYR A 109 7.41 -20.06 8.93
C TYR A 109 7.05 -18.63 8.53
N GLU A 110 5.95 -18.51 7.79
CA GLU A 110 5.30 -17.23 7.52
C GLU A 110 4.53 -16.79 8.78
N GLY A 111 5.01 -15.74 9.44
CA GLY A 111 4.22 -15.08 10.48
C GLY A 111 2.94 -14.50 9.85
N PHE A 112 1.82 -14.68 10.54
CA PHE A 112 0.54 -14.08 10.16
C PHE A 112 -0.08 -13.34 11.34
N ILE A 113 -0.92 -12.37 10.99
CA ILE A 113 -1.81 -11.67 11.91
C ILE A 113 -3.21 -11.77 11.30
N ASN A 114 -4.07 -12.58 11.89
CA ASN A 114 -5.44 -12.77 11.43
C ASN A 114 -6.37 -11.82 12.18
N PHE A 115 -7.24 -11.15 11.43
CA PHE A 115 -8.25 -10.27 11.99
C PHE A 115 -9.63 -10.87 11.78
N TYR A 116 -10.31 -11.19 12.88
CA TYR A 116 -11.69 -11.65 12.89
C TYR A 116 -12.59 -10.49 13.27
N VAL A 117 -13.44 -10.07 12.35
CA VAL A 117 -14.32 -8.90 12.53
C VAL A 117 -15.75 -9.28 12.19
N ASP A 118 -16.71 -8.76 12.96
CA ASP A 118 -18.13 -8.89 12.63
C ASP A 118 -18.53 -7.81 11.61
N TYR A 119 -18.79 -8.24 10.38
CA TYR A 119 -19.23 -7.39 9.27
C TYR A 119 -20.70 -6.96 9.35
N SER A 120 -21.45 -7.41 10.36
CA SER A 120 -22.85 -7.00 10.54
C SER A 120 -22.98 -5.47 10.74
N GLN A 121 -21.92 -4.80 11.22
CA GLN A 121 -21.80 -3.35 11.30
C GLN A 121 -20.80 -2.84 10.26
N ILE A 122 -21.28 -2.55 9.04
CA ILE A 122 -20.47 -2.13 7.87
C ILE A 122 -19.48 -0.99 8.22
N ASN A 123 -19.89 -0.06 9.09
CA ASN A 123 -19.06 1.07 9.51
C ASN A 123 -17.89 0.66 10.42
N LEU A 124 -18.05 -0.39 11.24
CA LEU A 124 -17.01 -0.84 12.16
C LEU A 124 -15.96 -1.68 11.45
N ALA A 125 -16.34 -2.55 10.51
CA ALA A 125 -15.39 -3.45 9.86
C ALA A 125 -14.30 -2.72 9.05
N TRP A 126 -14.66 -1.68 8.29
CA TRP A 126 -13.70 -0.85 7.56
C TRP A 126 -12.85 0.04 8.47
N ILE A 127 -13.45 0.60 9.52
CA ILE A 127 -12.73 1.42 10.51
C ILE A 127 -11.74 0.56 11.30
N ILE A 128 -12.15 -0.64 11.70
CA ILE A 128 -11.30 -1.63 12.36
C ILE A 128 -10.19 -2.07 11.42
N LYS A 129 -10.48 -2.28 10.13
CA LYS A 129 -9.45 -2.57 9.13
C LYS A 129 -8.44 -1.42 9.04
N ASP A 130 -8.83 -0.20 8.71
CA ASP A 130 -7.85 0.90 8.57
C ASP A 130 -7.10 1.18 9.88
N ILE A 131 -7.78 1.19 11.03
CA ILE A 131 -7.13 1.57 12.30
C ILE A 131 -6.35 0.40 12.96
N LEU A 132 -6.73 -0.87 12.76
CA LEU A 132 -5.89 -1.99 13.22
C LEU A 132 -4.69 -2.19 12.29
N PHE A 133 -4.85 -1.93 10.99
CA PHE A 133 -3.79 -2.15 10.02
C PHE A 133 -2.76 -1.01 10.01
N THR A 134 -3.16 0.26 10.16
CA THR A 134 -2.21 1.40 10.11
C THR A 134 -1.06 1.29 11.13
N PRO A 135 -1.29 0.96 12.43
CA PRO A 135 -0.19 0.81 13.39
C PRO A 135 0.69 -0.41 13.09
N ALA A 136 0.13 -1.46 12.49
CA ALA A 136 0.91 -2.59 12.00
C ALA A 136 1.78 -2.12 10.83
N GLU A 137 1.19 -1.47 9.82
CA GLU A 137 1.88 -0.96 8.63
C GLU A 137 2.96 0.07 8.97
N ASP A 138 2.71 0.99 9.89
CA ASP A 138 3.69 1.99 10.31
C ASP A 138 4.89 1.35 11.03
N LYS A 139 4.63 0.40 11.94
CA LYS A 139 5.71 -0.33 12.62
C LYS A 139 6.43 -1.29 11.67
N MET A 140 5.72 -1.90 10.73
CA MET A 140 6.27 -2.71 9.64
C MET A 140 7.14 -1.85 8.73
N ARG A 141 6.70 -0.64 8.34
CA ARG A 141 7.52 0.31 7.56
C ARG A 141 8.75 0.75 8.32
N GLU A 142 8.67 1.01 9.62
CA GLU A 142 9.82 1.39 10.44
C GLU A 142 10.89 0.28 10.49
N VAL A 143 10.48 -0.97 10.75
CA VAL A 143 11.38 -2.14 10.78
C VAL A 143 11.92 -2.46 9.38
N SER A 144 11.09 -2.37 8.35
CA SER A 144 11.50 -2.59 6.97
C SER A 144 12.44 -1.48 6.48
N LYS A 145 12.30 -0.23 6.91
CA LYS A 145 13.14 0.88 6.40
C LYS A 145 14.63 0.72 6.75
N ASP A 146 14.92 0.20 7.95
CA ASP A 146 16.29 0.01 8.42
C ASP A 146 16.95 -1.21 7.77
N LEU A 147 16.22 -2.33 7.71
CA LEU A 147 16.74 -3.57 7.12
C LEU A 147 16.85 -3.48 5.60
N VAL A 148 15.83 -2.93 4.93
CA VAL A 148 15.77 -2.82 3.47
C VAL A 148 16.70 -1.72 2.98
N GLY A 149 16.82 -0.60 3.70
CA GLY A 149 17.82 0.42 3.42
C GLY A 149 19.22 -0.16 3.45
N THR A 150 19.56 -0.88 4.53
CA THR A 150 20.87 -1.53 4.67
C THR A 150 21.12 -2.58 3.57
N LEU A 151 20.11 -3.37 3.20
CA LEU A 151 20.23 -4.37 2.13
C LEU A 151 20.40 -3.72 0.76
N LEU A 152 19.64 -2.66 0.47
CA LEU A 152 19.71 -1.94 -0.79
C LEU A 152 21.05 -1.20 -0.92
N ASP A 153 21.55 -0.62 0.17
CA ASP A 153 22.87 0.00 0.24
C ASP A 153 23.96 -1.05 0.03
N PHE A 154 23.86 -2.23 0.65
CA PHE A 154 24.79 -3.33 0.45
C PHE A 154 24.78 -3.87 -1.00
N ILE A 155 23.60 -4.00 -1.62
CA ILE A 155 23.45 -4.40 -3.02
C ILE A 155 24.03 -3.34 -3.95
N THR A 156 23.76 -2.06 -3.69
CA THR A 156 24.28 -0.94 -4.47
C THR A 156 25.79 -0.85 -4.35
N PHE A 157 26.34 -1.04 -3.16
CA PHE A 157 27.77 -1.14 -2.93
C PHE A 157 28.39 -2.32 -3.69
N THR A 158 27.80 -3.51 -3.58
CA THR A 158 28.29 -4.73 -4.23
C THR A 158 28.28 -4.61 -5.77
N THR A 159 27.21 -4.06 -6.35
CA THR A 159 27.12 -3.85 -7.82
C THR A 159 28.11 -2.78 -8.31
N THR A 160 28.37 -1.76 -7.50
CA THR A 160 29.38 -0.72 -7.79
C THR A 160 30.79 -1.31 -7.79
N GLU A 161 31.15 -2.09 -6.78
CA GLU A 161 32.47 -2.75 -6.68
C GLU A 161 32.68 -3.75 -7.82
N ILE A 162 31.66 -4.54 -8.18
CA ILE A 162 31.73 -5.47 -9.31
C ILE A 162 31.91 -4.73 -10.64
N SER A 163 31.19 -3.62 -10.83
CA SER A 163 31.31 -2.78 -12.02
C SER A 163 32.70 -2.16 -12.14
N ALA A 164 33.31 -1.77 -11.01
CA ALA A 164 34.68 -1.28 -10.97
C ALA A 164 35.73 -2.39 -11.21
N GLY A 165 35.43 -3.64 -10.82
CA GLY A 165 36.30 -4.81 -11.02
C GLY A 165 36.35 -5.34 -12.46
N LYS A 166 35.23 -5.28 -13.21
CA LYS A 166 35.14 -5.79 -14.60
C LYS A 166 36.23 -5.27 -15.56
N PRO A 167 36.52 -3.96 -15.62
CA PRO A 167 37.61 -3.45 -16.46
C PRO A 167 38.98 -4.05 -16.13
N ILE A 168 39.24 -4.36 -14.86
CA ILE A 168 40.50 -4.98 -14.42
C ILE A 168 40.59 -6.40 -14.97
N VAL A 169 39.50 -7.18 -14.87
CA VAL A 169 39.43 -8.55 -15.39
C VAL A 169 39.61 -8.56 -16.92
N ASN A 170 38.93 -7.68 -17.66
CA ASN A 170 39.11 -7.54 -19.11
C ASN A 170 40.56 -7.17 -19.50
N ARG A 171 41.20 -6.31 -18.71
CA ARG A 171 42.62 -5.95 -18.91
C ARG A 171 43.54 -7.14 -18.66
N LEU A 172 43.26 -7.96 -17.64
CA LEU A 172 44.01 -9.19 -17.37
C LEU A 172 43.87 -10.19 -18.53
N THR A 173 42.65 -10.40 -19.07
CA THR A 173 42.44 -11.21 -20.27
C THR A 173 43.31 -10.72 -21.43
N THR A 174 43.29 -9.41 -21.70
CA THR A 174 44.07 -8.79 -22.78
C THR A 174 45.59 -8.95 -22.58
N ILE A 175 46.08 -8.77 -21.34
CA ILE A 175 47.50 -8.95 -21.00
C ILE A 175 47.89 -10.41 -21.21
N ASN A 176 47.04 -11.35 -20.79
CA ASN A 176 47.31 -12.77 -20.86
C ASN A 176 47.31 -13.29 -22.31
N ASP A 177 46.42 -12.79 -23.17
CA ASP A 177 46.46 -13.04 -24.62
C ASP A 177 47.75 -12.52 -25.27
N LYS A 178 48.17 -11.28 -24.91
CA LYS A 178 49.44 -10.71 -25.38
C LYS A 178 50.66 -11.51 -24.89
N LEU A 179 50.63 -12.01 -23.67
CA LEU A 179 51.68 -12.85 -23.11
C LEU A 179 51.74 -14.21 -23.86
N SER A 180 50.60 -14.85 -24.10
CA SER A 180 50.50 -16.12 -24.81
C SER A 180 51.02 -16.02 -26.25
N SER A 181 50.63 -14.95 -26.96
CA SER A 181 51.12 -14.64 -28.32
C SER A 181 52.62 -14.32 -28.34
N SER A 182 53.12 -13.56 -27.36
CA SER A 182 54.55 -13.26 -27.23
C SER A 182 55.38 -14.52 -26.94
N LEU A 183 54.89 -15.40 -26.07
CA LEU A 183 55.53 -16.70 -25.78
C LEU A 183 55.50 -17.62 -26.99
N THR A 184 54.41 -17.61 -27.77
CA THR A 184 54.33 -18.36 -29.03
C THR A 184 55.35 -17.85 -30.04
N ALA A 185 55.44 -16.53 -30.24
CA ALA A 185 56.44 -15.92 -31.12
C ALA A 185 57.87 -16.25 -30.67
N ALA A 186 58.17 -16.10 -29.37
CA ALA A 186 59.48 -16.41 -28.80
C ALA A 186 59.85 -17.90 -28.97
N SER A 187 58.92 -18.82 -28.70
CA SER A 187 59.13 -20.27 -28.88
C SER A 187 59.45 -20.60 -30.33
N SER A 188 58.74 -20.00 -31.29
CA SER A 188 58.99 -20.21 -32.72
C SER A 188 60.35 -19.66 -33.17
N PHE A 189 60.78 -18.53 -32.62
CA PHE A 189 62.10 -17.95 -32.92
C PHE A 189 63.24 -18.83 -32.38
N ILE A 190 63.09 -19.33 -31.15
CA ILE A 190 64.07 -20.23 -30.54
C ILE A 190 64.12 -21.57 -31.29
N ASP A 191 62.98 -22.10 -31.73
CA ASP A 191 62.93 -23.39 -32.44
C ASP A 191 63.74 -23.38 -33.75
N ILE A 192 63.74 -22.24 -34.46
CA ILE A 192 64.52 -22.04 -35.70
C ILE A 192 66.03 -22.14 -35.49
N ILE A 193 66.54 -21.84 -34.28
CA ILE A 193 67.98 -21.93 -33.97
C ILE A 193 68.40 -23.40 -33.99
N ASN A 194 68.98 -23.88 -35.10
CA ASN A 194 69.42 -25.26 -35.24
C ASN A 194 70.95 -25.33 -35.43
N PRO A 195 71.74 -25.40 -34.34
CA PRO A 195 73.21 -25.42 -34.40
C PRO A 195 73.73 -26.82 -34.76
N VAL A 196 73.37 -27.35 -35.94
CA VAL A 196 73.91 -28.63 -36.43
C VAL A 196 75.10 -28.37 -37.34
N TYR A 197 76.28 -28.81 -36.93
CA TYR A 197 77.50 -28.79 -37.73
C TYR A 197 78.18 -30.16 -37.73
N ASP A 198 78.54 -30.67 -38.91
CA ASP A 198 79.23 -31.94 -39.06
C ASP A 198 80.75 -31.74 -39.01
N PHE A 199 81.33 -31.92 -37.82
CA PHE A 199 82.77 -31.79 -37.60
C PHE A 199 83.59 -32.93 -38.24
N ASN A 200 82.96 -34.01 -38.68
CA ASN A 200 83.67 -35.12 -39.34
C ASN A 200 84.21 -34.74 -40.73
N ARG A 201 83.76 -33.60 -41.29
CA ARG A 201 84.34 -33.02 -42.52
C ARG A 201 85.79 -32.59 -42.35
N PHE A 202 86.20 -32.24 -41.13
CA PHE A 202 87.59 -31.90 -40.83
C PHE A 202 88.41 -33.17 -40.63
N LYS A 203 89.06 -33.64 -41.70
CA LYS A 203 89.90 -34.84 -41.69
C LYS A 203 91.28 -34.63 -41.02
N ILE A 204 91.27 -34.14 -39.78
CA ILE A 204 92.48 -33.78 -39.02
C ILE A 204 93.42 -34.97 -38.84
N THR A 205 92.87 -36.15 -38.59
CA THR A 205 93.66 -37.39 -38.45
C THR A 205 94.39 -37.74 -39.74
N GLU A 206 93.76 -37.55 -40.91
CA GLU A 206 94.38 -37.78 -42.22
C GLU A 206 95.53 -36.80 -42.44
N PHE A 207 95.32 -35.51 -42.14
CA PHE A 207 96.36 -34.49 -42.27
C PHE A 207 97.54 -34.73 -41.29
N ARG A 208 97.26 -35.14 -40.06
CA ARG A 208 98.27 -35.53 -39.05
C ARG A 208 99.15 -36.68 -39.56
N ASN A 209 98.52 -37.71 -40.14
CA ASN A 209 99.23 -38.85 -40.71
C ASN A 209 100.12 -38.42 -41.89
N THR A 210 99.65 -37.51 -42.75
CA THR A 210 100.44 -36.97 -43.86
C THR A 210 101.68 -36.21 -43.37
N ILE A 211 101.57 -35.38 -42.32
CA ILE A 211 102.73 -34.67 -41.74
C ILE A 211 103.77 -35.68 -41.21
N ALA A 212 103.31 -36.73 -40.51
CA ALA A 212 104.17 -37.76 -39.97
C ALA A 212 104.88 -38.56 -41.09
N ASP A 213 104.17 -38.88 -42.18
CA ASP A 213 104.74 -39.53 -43.36
C ASP A 213 105.80 -38.64 -44.04
N VAL A 214 105.54 -37.35 -44.23
CA VAL A 214 106.51 -36.39 -44.79
C VAL A 214 107.79 -36.32 -43.96
N LYS A 215 107.67 -36.24 -42.62
CA LYS A 215 108.83 -36.24 -41.72
C LYS A 215 109.63 -37.54 -41.85
N THR A 216 108.96 -38.67 -41.77
CA THR A 216 109.58 -40.00 -41.85
C THR A 216 110.29 -40.20 -43.19
N ARG A 217 109.65 -39.86 -44.31
CA ARG A 217 110.25 -39.97 -45.65
C ARG A 217 111.45 -39.04 -45.81
N SER A 218 111.35 -37.80 -45.32
CA SER A 218 112.47 -36.87 -45.36
C SER A 218 113.66 -37.36 -44.54
N ASP A 219 113.43 -37.88 -43.34
CA ASP A 219 114.48 -38.46 -42.50
C ASP A 219 115.20 -39.61 -43.21
N VAL A 220 114.45 -40.49 -43.88
CA VAL A 220 115.00 -41.59 -44.68
C VAL A 220 115.80 -41.08 -45.88
N ILE A 221 115.29 -40.09 -46.62
CA ILE A 221 115.99 -39.50 -47.77
C ILE A 221 117.29 -38.83 -47.31
N ALA A 222 117.23 -38.00 -46.28
CA ALA A 222 118.39 -37.30 -45.74
C ALA A 222 119.44 -38.30 -45.24
N LEU A 223 119.02 -39.34 -44.50
CA LEU A 223 119.95 -40.39 -44.05
C LEU A 223 120.64 -41.07 -45.23
N ARG A 224 119.88 -41.51 -46.25
CA ARG A 224 120.45 -42.15 -47.46
C ARG A 224 121.42 -41.23 -48.18
N SER A 225 121.07 -39.96 -48.38
CA SER A 225 121.92 -38.97 -49.04
C SER A 225 123.20 -38.72 -48.26
N LEU A 226 123.11 -38.53 -46.93
CA LEU A 226 124.27 -38.32 -46.06
C LEU A 226 125.20 -39.53 -46.07
N THR A 227 124.67 -40.76 -45.98
CA THR A 227 125.48 -41.98 -46.09
C THR A 227 126.20 -42.04 -47.44
N LYS A 228 125.53 -41.71 -48.55
CA LYS A 228 126.16 -41.70 -49.88
C LYS A 228 127.23 -40.63 -50.02
N PHE A 229 126.99 -39.42 -49.53
CA PHE A 229 128.01 -38.37 -49.52
C PHE A 229 129.23 -38.76 -48.67
N GLN A 230 129.02 -39.41 -47.53
CA GLN A 230 130.11 -39.94 -46.69
C GLN A 230 130.90 -41.05 -47.41
N GLU A 231 130.24 -41.98 -48.10
CA GLU A 231 130.90 -43.00 -48.93
C GLU A 231 131.77 -42.35 -50.02
N VAL A 232 131.23 -41.38 -50.77
CA VAL A 232 131.99 -40.66 -51.82
C VAL A 232 133.14 -39.86 -51.21
N GLN A 233 132.91 -39.19 -50.08
CA GLN A 233 133.96 -38.47 -49.37
C GLN A 233 135.09 -39.39 -48.92
N SER A 234 134.77 -40.57 -48.37
CA SER A 234 135.77 -41.55 -47.95
C SER A 234 136.58 -42.07 -49.14
N SER A 235 135.92 -42.29 -50.28
CA SER A 235 136.57 -42.67 -51.54
C SER A 235 137.49 -41.57 -52.07
N ALA A 236 137.07 -40.30 -51.99
CA ALA A 236 137.89 -39.14 -52.34
C ALA A 236 139.15 -39.02 -51.47
N ARG A 237 139.00 -39.22 -50.15
CA ARG A 237 140.12 -39.24 -49.20
C ARG A 237 141.07 -40.40 -49.46
N ASN A 238 140.55 -41.59 -49.73
CA ASN A 238 141.36 -42.75 -50.11
C ASN A 238 142.12 -42.49 -51.41
N LEU A 239 141.49 -41.89 -52.42
CA LEU A 239 142.16 -41.49 -53.65
C LEU A 239 143.28 -40.48 -53.38
N LYS A 240 143.06 -39.51 -52.49
CA LYS A 240 144.10 -38.56 -52.04
C LYS A 240 145.29 -39.28 -51.39
N LEU A 241 145.04 -40.27 -50.54
CA LEU A 241 146.09 -41.11 -49.94
C LEU A 241 146.85 -41.91 -50.99
N THR A 242 146.15 -42.49 -51.97
CA THR A 242 146.76 -43.21 -53.09
C THR A 242 147.66 -42.28 -53.92
N VAL A 243 147.18 -41.08 -54.27
CA VAL A 243 147.99 -40.07 -54.99
C VAL A 243 149.22 -39.67 -54.17
N ALA A 244 149.09 -39.50 -52.85
CA ALA A 244 150.22 -39.21 -51.97
C ALA A 244 151.25 -40.35 -51.92
N SER A 245 150.82 -41.62 -51.98
CA SER A 245 151.70 -42.79 -51.94
C SER A 245 152.55 -42.99 -53.21
N LEU A 246 152.17 -42.40 -54.35
CA LEU A 246 152.92 -42.50 -55.61
C LEU A 246 154.24 -41.71 -55.59
N ASN A 247 154.41 -40.75 -54.67
CA ASN A 247 155.58 -39.86 -54.58
C ASN A 247 155.95 -39.12 -55.90
N ASP A 248 154.98 -38.90 -56.80
CA ASP A 248 155.18 -38.17 -58.06
C ASP A 248 154.68 -36.70 -57.96
N PRO A 249 155.58 -35.69 -58.06
CA PRO A 249 155.21 -34.28 -57.93
C PRO A 249 154.30 -33.74 -59.04
N GLN A 250 154.40 -34.27 -60.27
CA GLN A 250 153.54 -33.84 -61.37
C GLN A 250 152.12 -34.38 -61.20
N VAL A 251 151.98 -35.65 -60.83
CA VAL A 251 150.68 -36.29 -60.57
C VAL A 251 149.98 -35.62 -59.38
N SER A 252 150.71 -35.34 -58.30
CA SER A 252 150.17 -34.69 -57.10
C SER A 252 149.68 -33.26 -57.35
N SER A 253 150.41 -32.48 -58.15
CA SER A 253 150.03 -31.09 -58.47
C SER A 253 148.82 -30.98 -59.41
N MET A 254 148.57 -32.01 -60.25
CA MET A 254 147.38 -32.08 -61.10
C MET A 254 146.14 -32.61 -60.36
N LEU A 255 146.27 -33.68 -59.57
CA LEU A 255 145.09 -34.34 -58.98
C LEU A 255 144.66 -33.77 -57.63
N ASN A 256 145.57 -33.29 -56.77
CA ASN A 256 145.18 -32.83 -55.43
C ASN A 256 144.17 -31.67 -55.45
N PRO A 257 144.31 -30.62 -56.29
CA PRO A 257 143.32 -29.54 -56.34
C PRO A 257 141.92 -30.03 -56.74
N ILE A 258 141.85 -30.99 -57.66
CA ILE A 258 140.59 -31.60 -58.11
C ILE A 258 139.95 -32.42 -56.98
N ILE A 259 140.77 -33.20 -56.26
CA ILE A 259 140.29 -34.01 -55.12
C ILE A 259 139.84 -33.12 -53.96
N ASP A 260 140.56 -32.02 -53.68
CA ASP A 260 140.20 -31.07 -52.62
C ASP A 260 138.93 -30.29 -52.94
N ASP A 261 138.76 -29.83 -54.18
CA ASP A 261 137.50 -29.23 -54.64
C ASP A 261 136.33 -30.24 -54.53
N MET A 262 136.56 -31.50 -54.93
CA MET A 262 135.57 -32.56 -54.77
C MET A 262 135.20 -32.80 -53.29
N ILE A 263 136.17 -32.85 -52.37
CA ILE A 263 135.93 -32.98 -50.93
C ILE A 263 135.16 -31.77 -50.39
N GLN A 264 135.52 -30.56 -50.81
CA GLN A 264 134.84 -29.32 -50.40
C GLN A 264 133.38 -29.29 -50.88
N ASN A 265 133.12 -29.65 -52.13
CA ASN A 265 131.77 -29.73 -52.70
C ASN A 265 130.92 -30.82 -52.03
N ILE A 266 131.53 -31.94 -51.62
CA ILE A 266 130.82 -32.97 -50.83
C ILE A 266 130.53 -32.46 -49.42
N ASN A 267 131.46 -31.77 -48.77
CA ASN A 267 131.24 -31.18 -47.44
C ASN A 267 130.11 -30.15 -47.46
N SER A 268 130.08 -29.26 -48.45
CA SER A 268 129.00 -28.28 -48.59
C SER A 268 127.65 -28.98 -48.85
N SER A 269 127.63 -30.06 -49.63
CA SER A 269 126.43 -30.88 -49.85
C SER A 269 125.95 -31.58 -48.58
N ILE A 270 126.85 -32.11 -47.73
CA ILE A 270 126.52 -32.70 -46.43
C ILE A 270 125.90 -31.65 -45.50
N VAL A 271 126.50 -30.46 -45.43
CA VAL A 271 125.98 -29.35 -44.61
C VAL A 271 124.60 -28.91 -45.12
N ALA A 272 124.43 -28.76 -46.43
CA ALA A 272 123.16 -28.38 -47.05
C ALA A 272 122.05 -29.40 -46.73
N VAL A 273 122.28 -30.70 -46.95
CA VAL A 273 121.29 -31.75 -46.64
C VAL A 273 120.97 -31.83 -45.15
N THR A 274 121.96 -31.61 -44.28
CA THR A 274 121.74 -31.59 -42.82
C THR A 274 120.88 -30.39 -42.41
N SER A 275 121.16 -29.22 -42.98
CA SER A 275 120.39 -27.99 -42.76
C SER A 275 118.95 -28.15 -43.27
N ASP A 276 118.76 -28.68 -44.47
CA ASP A 276 117.44 -28.91 -45.06
C ASP A 276 116.62 -29.90 -44.25
N LYS A 277 117.24 -30.99 -43.77
CA LYS A 277 116.62 -31.94 -42.85
C LYS A 277 116.15 -31.24 -41.58
N GLN A 278 116.99 -30.42 -40.96
CA GLN A 278 116.65 -29.69 -39.74
C GLN A 278 115.52 -28.67 -39.97
N ALA A 279 115.58 -27.93 -41.08
CA ALA A 279 114.54 -26.98 -41.48
C ALA A 279 113.20 -27.71 -41.71
N LEU A 280 113.20 -28.86 -42.38
CA LEU A 280 111.97 -29.61 -42.62
C LEU A 280 111.43 -30.29 -41.34
N SER A 281 112.31 -30.79 -40.46
CA SER A 281 111.89 -31.31 -39.14
C SER A 281 111.22 -30.21 -38.31
N SER A 282 111.81 -29.03 -38.24
CA SER A 282 111.23 -27.90 -37.50
C SER A 282 109.90 -27.42 -38.11
N SER A 283 109.78 -27.43 -39.44
CA SER A 283 108.55 -27.06 -40.15
C SER A 283 107.42 -28.08 -39.92
N THR A 284 107.73 -29.39 -39.95
CA THR A 284 106.75 -30.45 -39.69
C THR A 284 106.30 -30.47 -38.23
N GLU A 285 107.20 -30.17 -37.29
CA GLU A 285 106.86 -29.99 -35.87
C GLU A 285 105.97 -28.76 -35.64
N ALA A 286 106.29 -27.62 -36.26
CA ALA A 286 105.47 -26.42 -36.19
C ALA A 286 104.07 -26.64 -36.79
N LEU A 287 103.97 -27.38 -37.91
CA LEU A 287 102.69 -27.72 -38.53
C LEU A 287 101.88 -28.70 -37.67
N SER A 288 102.54 -29.67 -37.02
CA SER A 288 101.92 -30.59 -36.08
C SER A 288 101.37 -29.86 -34.83
N ALA A 289 102.13 -28.90 -34.29
CA ALA A 289 101.70 -28.06 -33.18
C ALA A 289 100.47 -27.23 -33.54
N ARG A 290 100.50 -26.53 -34.68
CA ARG A 290 99.33 -25.77 -35.19
C ARG A 290 98.11 -26.66 -35.42
N LEU A 291 98.31 -27.88 -35.92
CA LEU A 291 97.21 -28.83 -36.11
C LEU A 291 96.60 -29.27 -34.77
N SER A 292 97.42 -29.43 -33.72
CA SER A 292 96.93 -29.69 -32.36
C SER A 292 96.13 -28.52 -31.80
N ASP A 293 96.54 -27.28 -32.05
CA ASP A 293 95.78 -26.08 -31.64
C ASP A 293 94.43 -25.99 -32.36
N VAL A 294 94.39 -26.36 -33.65
CA VAL A 294 93.13 -26.46 -34.42
C VAL A 294 92.21 -27.53 -33.86
N GLU A 295 92.74 -28.71 -33.48
CA GLU A 295 91.97 -29.79 -32.86
C GLU A 295 91.37 -29.35 -31.52
N LYS A 296 92.14 -28.66 -30.68
CA LYS A 296 91.63 -28.08 -29.41
C LYS A 296 90.53 -27.06 -29.66
N SER A 297 90.74 -26.13 -30.59
CA SER A 297 89.73 -25.11 -30.93
C SER A 297 88.42 -25.73 -31.43
N ILE A 298 88.49 -26.80 -32.23
CA ILE A 298 87.30 -27.54 -32.68
C ILE A 298 86.60 -28.25 -31.52
N ALA A 299 87.35 -28.84 -30.58
CA ALA A 299 86.79 -29.45 -29.38
C ALA A 299 86.05 -28.41 -28.50
N GLU A 300 86.62 -27.23 -28.33
CA GLU A 300 85.98 -26.11 -27.62
C GLU A 300 84.69 -25.65 -28.32
N ILE A 301 84.72 -25.49 -29.65
CA ILE A 301 83.52 -25.13 -30.44
C ILE A 301 82.43 -26.22 -30.29
N LYS A 302 82.81 -27.51 -30.28
CA LYS A 302 81.85 -28.61 -30.11
C LYS A 302 81.14 -28.52 -28.76
N ILE A 303 81.88 -28.33 -27.67
CA ILE A 303 81.30 -28.17 -26.32
C ILE A 303 80.37 -26.95 -26.28
N LEU A 304 80.78 -25.83 -26.90
CA LEU A 304 79.98 -24.62 -26.95
C LEU A 304 78.66 -24.84 -27.71
N LEU A 305 78.69 -25.54 -28.85
CA LEU A 305 77.47 -25.88 -29.60
C LEU A 305 76.55 -26.83 -28.83
N GLU A 306 77.09 -27.83 -28.13
CA GLU A 306 76.31 -28.71 -27.25
C GLU A 306 75.65 -27.92 -26.12
N SER A 307 76.36 -26.96 -25.52
CA SER A 307 75.80 -26.08 -24.48
C SER A 307 74.69 -25.17 -25.01
N ILE A 308 74.82 -24.65 -26.23
CA ILE A 308 73.78 -23.85 -26.90
C ILE A 308 72.55 -24.71 -27.16
N GLN A 309 72.72 -25.95 -27.65
CA GLN A 309 71.62 -26.87 -27.89
C GLN A 309 70.86 -27.21 -26.59
N ALA A 310 71.59 -27.52 -25.52
CA ALA A 310 70.97 -27.78 -24.22
C ALA A 310 70.23 -26.54 -23.67
N SER A 311 70.81 -25.34 -23.82
CA SER A 311 70.18 -24.08 -23.44
C SER A 311 68.92 -23.79 -24.26
N LYS A 312 68.94 -24.08 -25.57
CA LYS A 312 67.78 -23.98 -26.47
C LYS A 312 66.65 -24.87 -25.98
N GLU A 313 66.90 -26.16 -25.77
CA GLU A 313 65.89 -27.15 -25.34
C GLU A 313 65.26 -26.75 -24.01
N LYS A 314 66.09 -26.34 -23.04
CA LYS A 314 65.62 -25.86 -21.74
C LYS A 314 64.77 -24.59 -21.86
N THR A 315 65.19 -23.64 -22.69
CA THR A 315 64.45 -22.39 -22.94
C THR A 315 63.11 -22.67 -23.62
N LEU A 316 63.10 -23.56 -24.61
CA LEU A 316 61.89 -23.97 -25.31
C LEU A 316 60.91 -24.66 -24.36
N SER A 317 61.39 -25.55 -23.48
CA SER A 317 60.57 -26.16 -22.43
C SER A 317 59.94 -25.11 -21.50
N TYR A 318 60.72 -24.15 -20.99
CA TYR A 318 60.17 -23.07 -20.15
C TYR A 318 59.13 -22.21 -20.87
N MET A 319 59.34 -21.91 -22.15
CA MET A 319 58.38 -21.14 -22.95
C MET A 319 57.08 -21.93 -23.19
N LEU A 320 57.16 -23.23 -23.45
CA LEU A 320 55.97 -24.09 -23.63
C LEU A 320 55.19 -24.26 -22.32
N THR A 321 55.87 -24.45 -21.19
CA THR A 321 55.23 -24.46 -19.87
C THR A 321 54.58 -23.12 -19.57
N GLY A 322 55.30 -22.00 -19.76
CA GLY A 322 54.74 -20.66 -19.57
C GLY A 322 53.54 -20.39 -20.47
N LYS A 323 53.54 -20.91 -21.71
CA LYS A 323 52.39 -20.82 -22.62
C LYS A 323 51.19 -21.60 -22.07
N GLN A 324 51.40 -22.83 -21.61
CA GLN A 324 50.35 -23.66 -21.00
C GLN A 324 49.77 -22.99 -19.75
N ASP A 325 50.62 -22.47 -18.87
CA ASP A 325 50.20 -21.76 -17.65
C ASP A 325 49.38 -20.52 -17.99
N THR A 326 49.81 -19.77 -19.01
CA THR A 326 49.06 -18.62 -19.54
C THR A 326 47.69 -19.07 -20.06
N THR A 327 47.59 -20.17 -20.80
CA THR A 327 46.28 -20.73 -21.22
C THR A 327 45.39 -21.11 -20.04
N ASN A 328 45.96 -21.72 -18.99
CA ASN A 328 45.21 -22.07 -17.78
C ASN A 328 44.69 -20.80 -17.06
N MET A 329 45.53 -19.77 -16.90
CA MET A 329 45.14 -18.48 -16.30
C MET A 329 43.99 -17.80 -17.06
N LEU A 330 43.96 -17.91 -18.40
CA LEU A 330 42.83 -17.43 -19.22
C LEU A 330 41.52 -18.13 -18.87
N GLY A 331 41.57 -19.44 -18.61
CA GLY A 331 40.43 -20.22 -18.13
C GLY A 331 39.93 -19.73 -16.77
N ASP A 332 40.83 -19.52 -15.82
CA ASP A 332 40.50 -19.02 -14.48
C ASP A 332 39.91 -17.60 -14.52
N ILE A 333 40.51 -16.70 -15.32
CA ILE A 333 40.00 -15.34 -15.53
C ILE A 333 38.59 -15.37 -16.12
N PHE A 334 38.31 -16.28 -17.06
CA PHE A 334 36.97 -16.45 -17.62
C PHE A 334 35.96 -16.93 -16.58
N LEU A 335 36.34 -17.86 -15.69
CA LEU A 335 35.48 -18.30 -14.58
C LEU A 335 35.16 -17.15 -13.63
N VAL A 336 36.16 -16.34 -13.26
CA VAL A 336 35.95 -15.13 -12.44
C VAL A 336 35.02 -14.15 -13.14
N GLN A 337 35.22 -13.91 -14.44
CA GLN A 337 34.36 -13.02 -15.22
C GLN A 337 32.90 -13.51 -15.27
N LYS A 338 32.70 -14.82 -15.43
CA LYS A 338 31.37 -15.44 -15.36
C LYS A 338 30.73 -15.26 -13.99
N SER A 339 31.46 -15.56 -12.90
CA SER A 339 30.95 -15.38 -11.53
C SER A 339 30.57 -13.93 -11.23
N LEU A 340 31.37 -12.95 -11.65
CA LEU A 340 31.04 -11.53 -11.49
C LEU A 340 29.76 -11.14 -12.24
N ASN A 341 29.57 -11.64 -13.47
CA ASN A 341 28.34 -11.42 -14.24
C ASN A 341 27.12 -12.08 -13.58
N ASP A 342 27.27 -13.30 -13.05
CA ASP A 342 26.19 -14.00 -12.36
C ASP A 342 25.80 -13.27 -11.06
N ILE A 343 26.77 -12.78 -10.28
CA ILE A 343 26.51 -12.00 -9.06
C ILE A 343 25.79 -10.68 -9.41
N GLU A 344 26.23 -9.97 -10.45
CA GLU A 344 25.57 -8.74 -10.91
C GLU A 344 24.12 -9.00 -11.38
N ARG A 345 23.87 -10.09 -12.12
CA ARG A 345 22.51 -10.48 -12.53
C ARG A 345 21.62 -10.72 -11.31
N HIS A 346 22.05 -11.57 -10.37
CA HIS A 346 21.26 -11.87 -9.18
C HIS A 346 21.05 -10.62 -8.30
N ALA A 347 22.06 -9.76 -8.17
CA ALA A 347 21.94 -8.50 -7.44
C ALA A 347 20.88 -7.55 -8.08
N ASN A 348 20.84 -7.49 -9.41
CA ASN A 348 19.84 -6.71 -10.14
C ASN A 348 18.42 -7.30 -10.05
N GLU A 349 18.27 -8.63 -10.05
CA GLU A 349 16.98 -9.31 -9.83
C GLU A 349 16.41 -8.99 -8.44
N ILE A 350 17.25 -9.02 -7.40
CA ILE A 350 16.85 -8.69 -6.02
C ILE A 350 16.40 -7.22 -5.90
N ARG A 351 17.04 -6.30 -6.65
CA ARG A 351 16.65 -4.87 -6.70
C ARG A 351 15.27 -4.64 -7.35
N ILE A 352 14.78 -5.58 -8.16
CA ILE A 352 13.48 -5.49 -8.84
C ILE A 352 12.37 -6.11 -7.98
N LEU A 353 12.69 -7.11 -7.15
CA LEU A 353 11.74 -7.77 -6.25
C LEU A 353 11.38 -6.94 -5.00
N SER A 354 12.03 -5.78 -4.80
CA SER A 354 11.91 -4.98 -3.57
C SER A 354 10.75 -3.98 -3.50
N SER A 355 9.90 -3.85 -4.53
CA SER A 355 8.79 -2.87 -4.51
C SER A 355 7.47 -3.41 -3.95
N GLU A 356 7.14 -4.68 -4.19
CA GLU A 356 5.82 -5.24 -3.82
C GLU A 356 5.85 -6.27 -2.68
N GLN A 357 6.90 -7.10 -2.55
CA GLN A 357 6.93 -8.18 -1.55
C GLN A 357 7.58 -7.79 -0.21
N ILE A 358 8.22 -6.62 -0.15
CA ILE A 358 8.95 -6.15 1.04
C ILE A 358 8.07 -5.24 1.93
N THR A 359 7.00 -4.69 1.38
CA THR A 359 6.06 -3.80 2.10
C THR A 359 5.10 -4.55 3.01
N GLU A 360 4.92 -5.87 2.82
CA GLU A 360 4.04 -6.73 3.61
C GLU A 360 4.74 -8.04 4.04
N PRO A 361 5.68 -8.00 5.01
CA PRO A 361 6.43 -9.18 5.47
C PRO A 361 5.59 -10.25 6.18
N PHE A 362 4.30 -9.96 6.44
CA PHE A 362 3.34 -10.86 7.05
C PHE A 362 2.09 -10.91 6.20
N LYS A 363 1.50 -12.10 6.04
CA LYS A 363 0.15 -12.20 5.49
C LYS A 363 -0.84 -11.71 6.54
N THR A 364 -1.46 -10.57 6.26
CA THR A 364 -2.59 -10.05 7.00
C THR A 364 -3.87 -10.35 6.25
N GLU A 365 -4.62 -11.35 6.73
CA GLU A 365 -5.90 -11.73 6.16
C GLU A 365 -7.03 -11.32 7.12
N VAL A 366 -8.05 -10.64 6.57
CA VAL A 366 -9.29 -10.36 7.29
C VAL A 366 -10.24 -11.53 7.05
N MET A 367 -10.54 -12.28 8.09
CA MET A 367 -11.47 -13.39 8.01
C MET A 367 -12.86 -12.95 8.52
N PRO A 368 -13.88 -12.89 7.64
CA PRO A 368 -15.23 -12.54 8.06
C PRO A 368 -15.81 -13.64 8.96
N VAL A 369 -16.27 -13.26 10.15
CA VAL A 369 -16.97 -14.20 11.05
C VAL A 369 -18.39 -14.51 10.53
N VAL A 370 -18.94 -13.67 9.63
CA VAL A 370 -20.24 -13.83 8.98
C VAL A 370 -20.11 -13.54 7.47
N GLN A 371 -20.62 -14.43 6.60
CA GLN A 371 -20.49 -14.32 5.13
C GLN A 371 -21.07 -13.01 4.57
N GLU A 372 -20.40 -12.45 3.55
CA GLU A 372 -20.82 -11.26 2.80
C GLU A 372 -22.26 -11.40 2.29
N LYS A 373 -23.21 -10.74 2.97
CA LYS A 373 -24.52 -10.44 2.42
C LYS A 373 -24.43 -9.06 1.75
N THR A 374 -25.09 -8.89 0.61
CA THR A 374 -25.14 -7.61 -0.12
C THR A 374 -25.47 -6.44 0.83
N SER A 375 -24.84 -5.28 0.67
CA SER A 375 -24.95 -4.15 1.63
C SER A 375 -26.39 -3.76 1.99
N MET A 376 -27.34 -3.95 1.07
CA MET A 376 -28.77 -3.69 1.29
C MET A 376 -29.44 -4.72 2.22
N ALA A 377 -29.01 -5.99 2.20
CA ALA A 377 -29.55 -7.03 3.08
C ALA A 377 -29.10 -6.86 4.54
N VAL A 378 -27.93 -6.25 4.77
CA VAL A 378 -27.40 -5.97 6.12
C VAL A 378 -28.09 -4.76 6.76
N LEU A 379 -28.45 -3.74 5.98
CA LEU A 379 -29.16 -2.55 6.48
C LEU A 379 -30.65 -2.78 6.75
N PHE A 380 -31.19 -3.90 6.28
CA PHE A 380 -32.63 -4.15 6.29
C PHE A 380 -33.28 -4.12 7.71
N PRO A 381 -32.76 -4.83 8.72
CA PRO A 381 -33.35 -4.79 10.07
C PRO A 381 -33.40 -3.38 10.65
N THR A 382 -32.34 -2.60 10.43
CA THR A 382 -32.23 -1.20 10.83
C THR A 382 -33.32 -0.35 10.21
N MET A 383 -33.50 -0.51 8.90
CA MET A 383 -34.53 0.18 8.14
C MET A 383 -35.93 -0.18 8.63
N LEU A 384 -36.18 -1.47 8.84
CA LEU A 384 -37.47 -1.96 9.32
C LEU A 384 -37.83 -1.35 10.68
N ALA A 385 -36.88 -1.34 11.62
CA ALA A 385 -37.06 -0.74 12.94
C ALA A 385 -37.36 0.77 12.86
N MET A 386 -36.61 1.52 12.02
CA MET A 386 -36.85 2.95 11.82
C MET A 386 -38.20 3.25 11.18
N ILE A 387 -38.60 2.47 10.17
CA ILE A 387 -39.91 2.58 9.51
C ILE A 387 -41.03 2.37 10.52
N ILE A 388 -40.98 1.28 11.28
CA ILE A 388 -41.99 0.96 12.29
C ILE A 388 -42.08 2.11 13.28
N MET A 389 -40.95 2.60 13.81
CA MET A 389 -40.91 3.70 14.77
C MET A 389 -41.53 4.98 14.20
N PHE A 390 -41.03 5.46 13.07
CA PHE A 390 -41.41 6.77 12.52
C PHE A 390 -42.91 6.82 12.22
N ILE A 391 -43.43 5.76 11.62
CA ILE A 391 -44.83 5.69 11.19
C ILE A 391 -45.77 5.48 12.37
N SER A 392 -45.37 4.64 13.33
CA SER A 392 -46.12 4.43 14.56
C SER A 392 -46.34 5.77 15.28
N ILE A 393 -45.28 6.57 15.45
CA ILE A 393 -45.37 7.84 16.18
C ILE A 393 -46.19 8.85 15.39
N VAL A 394 -45.88 9.06 14.11
CA VAL A 394 -46.51 10.11 13.28
C VAL A 394 -47.99 9.82 13.01
N ILE A 395 -48.34 8.59 12.61
CA ILE A 395 -49.75 8.24 12.30
C ILE A 395 -50.59 8.31 13.56
N SER A 396 -50.15 7.70 14.66
CA SER A 396 -50.95 7.66 15.88
C SER A 396 -51.11 9.05 16.52
N SER A 397 -50.09 9.92 16.43
CA SER A 397 -50.21 11.31 16.88
C SER A 397 -51.20 12.09 16.00
N THR A 398 -51.17 11.88 14.69
CA THR A 398 -52.06 12.55 13.73
C THR A 398 -53.51 12.11 13.92
N LEU A 399 -53.75 10.80 14.05
CA LEU A 399 -55.09 10.25 14.31
C LEU A 399 -55.69 10.83 15.60
N MET A 400 -54.88 10.98 16.65
CA MET A 400 -55.34 11.58 17.90
C MET A 400 -55.68 13.08 17.73
N GLN A 401 -54.87 13.83 16.99
CA GLN A 401 -55.16 15.25 16.71
C GLN A 401 -56.40 15.45 15.84
N ILE A 402 -56.57 14.62 14.80
CA ILE A 402 -57.76 14.64 13.97
C ILE A 402 -58.99 14.36 14.83
N GLU A 403 -58.90 13.43 15.79
CA GLU A 403 -59.99 13.14 16.71
C GLU A 403 -60.31 14.31 17.64
N LYS A 404 -59.30 14.99 18.19
CA LYS A 404 -59.45 16.16 19.08
C LYS A 404 -59.96 17.42 18.36
N ASN A 405 -59.46 17.68 17.16
CA ASN A 405 -59.72 18.92 16.42
C ASN A 405 -60.85 18.80 15.39
N SER A 406 -61.40 17.60 15.18
CA SER A 406 -62.53 17.39 14.29
C SER A 406 -63.77 18.13 14.80
N SER A 407 -64.55 18.70 13.88
CA SER A 407 -65.87 19.27 14.20
C SER A 407 -66.83 18.24 14.83
N ALA A 408 -66.54 16.94 14.70
CA ALA A 408 -67.28 15.85 15.34
C ALA A 408 -66.81 15.52 16.76
N HIS A 409 -65.72 16.14 17.27
CA HIS A 409 -65.15 15.86 18.59
C HIS A 409 -66.17 16.06 19.72
N ILE A 410 -66.91 17.17 19.70
CA ILE A 410 -67.99 17.45 20.67
C ILE A 410 -69.08 16.37 20.62
N ARG A 411 -69.40 15.86 19.43
CA ARG A 411 -70.39 14.78 19.26
C ARG A 411 -69.88 13.46 19.83
N ASN A 412 -68.57 13.20 19.72
CA ASN A 412 -67.93 11.99 20.24
C ASN A 412 -67.77 12.03 21.77
N LEU A 413 -67.57 13.20 22.37
CA LEU A 413 -67.56 13.41 23.83
C LEU A 413 -68.92 13.17 24.49
N VAL A 414 -70.02 13.52 23.80
CA VAL A 414 -71.40 13.34 24.31
C VAL A 414 -71.94 11.94 24.01
N ALA A 415 -71.27 11.17 23.14
CA ALA A 415 -71.64 9.78 22.90
C ALA A 415 -71.36 8.92 24.15
N PRO A 416 -72.14 7.85 24.42
CA PRO A 416 -71.93 6.97 25.57
C PRO A 416 -70.72 6.03 25.36
N THR A 417 -69.60 6.58 24.93
CA THR A 417 -68.34 5.91 24.58
C THR A 417 -67.20 6.54 25.37
N LYS A 418 -66.47 5.73 26.14
CA LYS A 418 -65.32 6.22 26.92
C LYS A 418 -64.23 6.74 25.97
N GLU A 419 -63.52 7.80 26.37
CA GLU A 419 -62.39 8.37 25.60
C GLU A 419 -61.31 7.34 25.27
N SER A 420 -61.06 6.39 26.19
CA SER A 420 -60.12 5.30 25.99
C SER A 420 -60.49 4.38 24.81
N VAL A 421 -61.76 4.33 24.40
CA VAL A 421 -62.20 3.56 23.22
C VAL A 421 -61.68 4.20 21.92
N PHE A 422 -61.60 5.53 21.86
CA PHE A 422 -61.05 6.22 20.70
C PHE A 422 -59.53 6.02 20.63
N GLY A 423 -58.82 6.22 21.74
CA GLY A 423 -57.38 5.95 21.82
C GLY A 423 -57.01 4.50 21.49
N PHE A 424 -57.76 3.52 22.03
CA PHE A 424 -57.56 2.11 21.70
C PHE A 424 -57.95 1.77 20.25
N GLY A 425 -58.97 2.43 19.70
CA GLY A 425 -59.34 2.33 18.30
C GLY A 425 -58.21 2.79 17.39
N SER A 426 -57.64 3.98 17.65
CA SER A 426 -56.52 4.51 16.87
C SER A 426 -55.23 3.70 17.07
N TYR A 427 -55.01 3.12 18.26
CA TYR A 427 -53.95 2.15 18.49
C TYR A 427 -54.10 0.93 17.56
N LEU A 428 -55.27 0.29 17.54
CA LEU A 428 -55.52 -0.87 16.68
C LEU A 428 -55.48 -0.52 15.20
N THR A 429 -56.00 0.64 14.80
CA THR A 429 -55.90 1.14 13.42
C THR A 429 -54.44 1.22 12.99
N THR A 430 -53.59 1.88 13.79
CA THR A 430 -52.18 2.07 13.47
C THR A 430 -51.44 0.74 13.44
N LEU A 431 -51.73 -0.16 14.39
CA LEU A 431 -51.16 -1.49 14.45
C LEU A 431 -51.48 -2.32 13.19
N ILE A 432 -52.73 -2.31 12.71
CA ILE A 432 -53.11 -3.00 11.47
C ILE A 432 -52.33 -2.44 10.27
N ILE A 433 -52.20 -1.12 10.16
CA ILE A 433 -51.43 -0.47 9.08
C ILE A 433 -49.98 -0.93 9.10
N LEU A 434 -49.35 -0.98 10.28
CA LEU A 434 -47.96 -1.41 10.42
C LEU A 434 -47.76 -2.88 10.08
N PHE A 435 -48.67 -3.77 10.47
CA PHE A 435 -48.58 -5.17 10.07
C PHE A 435 -48.66 -5.35 8.55
N VAL A 436 -49.58 -4.63 7.89
CA VAL A 436 -49.68 -4.64 6.42
C VAL A 436 -48.39 -4.10 5.80
N GLN A 437 -47.85 -3.02 6.36
CA GLN A 437 -46.62 -2.42 5.85
C GLN A 437 -45.40 -3.33 6.01
N VAL A 438 -45.19 -3.88 7.21
CA VAL A 438 -44.09 -4.80 7.49
C VAL A 438 -44.20 -6.03 6.60
N PHE A 439 -45.41 -6.55 6.37
CA PHE A 439 -45.65 -7.62 5.41
C PHE A 439 -45.24 -7.23 3.98
N ILE A 440 -45.64 -6.05 3.50
CA ILE A 440 -45.24 -5.57 2.16
C ILE A 440 -43.72 -5.45 2.05
N VAL A 441 -43.07 -4.86 3.06
CA VAL A 441 -41.61 -4.68 3.07
C VAL A 441 -40.90 -6.03 3.05
N LEU A 442 -41.31 -6.98 3.90
CA LEU A 442 -40.76 -8.33 3.92
C LEU A 442 -41.00 -9.08 2.60
N ALA A 443 -42.18 -8.91 2.00
CA ALA A 443 -42.51 -9.52 0.70
C ALA A 443 -41.60 -9.00 -0.42
N ILE A 444 -41.43 -7.67 -0.52
CA ILE A 444 -40.53 -7.05 -1.52
C ILE A 444 -39.11 -7.63 -1.39
N ILE A 445 -38.62 -7.77 -0.16
CA ILE A 445 -37.25 -8.22 0.09
C ILE A 445 -37.10 -9.71 -0.19
N SER A 446 -38.09 -10.52 0.19
CA SER A 446 -38.09 -11.95 -0.14
C SER A 446 -38.08 -12.20 -1.65
N LEU A 447 -38.70 -11.32 -2.43
CA LEU A 447 -38.73 -11.39 -3.90
C LEU A 447 -37.47 -10.82 -4.54
N ALA A 448 -36.90 -9.74 -3.99
CA ALA A 448 -35.74 -9.05 -4.54
C ALA A 448 -34.39 -9.71 -4.14
N PHE A 449 -34.33 -10.40 -3.01
CA PHE A 449 -33.11 -10.97 -2.42
C PHE A 449 -33.34 -12.43 -2.04
N SER A 450 -33.47 -13.28 -3.06
CA SER A 450 -33.88 -14.70 -3.00
C SER A 450 -32.97 -15.65 -2.19
N SER A 451 -31.86 -15.18 -1.62
CA SER A 451 -30.84 -16.01 -0.95
C SER A 451 -30.47 -15.62 0.49
N SER A 452 -30.98 -14.51 1.04
CA SER A 452 -30.36 -13.88 2.24
C SER A 452 -31.15 -13.96 3.55
N ILE A 453 -32.43 -14.36 3.54
CA ILE A 453 -33.26 -14.48 4.75
C ILE A 453 -33.31 -15.95 5.17
N SER A 454 -32.37 -16.35 6.02
CA SER A 454 -32.31 -17.67 6.65
C SER A 454 -33.40 -17.89 7.73
N GLY A 455 -34.08 -16.82 8.15
CA GLY A 455 -34.96 -16.78 9.34
C GLY A 455 -36.43 -17.19 9.15
N ILE A 456 -36.82 -17.91 8.08
CA ILE A 456 -38.22 -18.36 7.89
C ILE A 456 -38.70 -19.27 9.05
N GLY A 457 -37.78 -19.92 9.77
CA GLY A 457 -38.07 -20.71 10.99
C GLY A 457 -38.59 -19.91 12.19
N SER A 458 -38.40 -18.58 12.20
CA SER A 458 -38.76 -17.70 13.33
C SER A 458 -39.79 -16.63 12.95
N PHE A 459 -40.71 -16.94 12.03
CA PHE A 459 -41.81 -16.05 11.64
C PHE A 459 -42.58 -15.50 12.86
N LEU A 460 -42.81 -16.35 13.86
CA LEU A 460 -43.45 -15.96 15.10
C LEU A 460 -42.65 -14.88 15.85
N SER A 461 -41.32 -15.01 15.91
CA SER A 461 -40.44 -14.01 16.54
C SER A 461 -40.54 -12.66 15.84
N VAL A 462 -40.53 -12.64 14.50
CA VAL A 462 -40.69 -11.40 13.72
C VAL A 462 -42.05 -10.74 14.01
N VAL A 463 -43.13 -11.52 14.06
CA VAL A 463 -44.47 -11.03 14.39
C VAL A 463 -44.53 -10.45 15.80
N LEU A 464 -43.93 -11.14 16.79
CA LEU A 464 -43.89 -10.69 18.18
C LEU A 464 -43.03 -9.43 18.36
N ILE A 465 -41.85 -9.37 17.75
CA ILE A 465 -40.98 -8.18 17.77
C ILE A 465 -41.70 -7.01 17.11
N THR A 466 -42.37 -7.23 15.98
CA THR A 466 -43.17 -6.21 15.29
C THR A 466 -44.29 -5.70 16.19
N PHE A 467 -45.03 -6.61 16.84
CA PHE A 467 -46.09 -6.26 17.78
C PHE A 467 -45.55 -5.41 18.93
N LEU A 468 -44.50 -5.86 19.62
CA LEU A 468 -43.94 -5.15 20.78
C LEU A 468 -43.38 -3.77 20.39
N SER A 469 -42.55 -3.73 19.34
CA SER A 469 -41.91 -2.50 18.87
C SER A 469 -42.96 -1.47 18.43
N SER A 470 -43.90 -1.88 17.58
CA SER A 470 -44.98 -0.99 17.14
C SER A 470 -45.83 -0.50 18.31
N SER A 471 -46.17 -1.36 19.26
CA SER A 471 -46.99 -0.97 20.42
C SER A 471 -46.34 0.14 21.24
N VAL A 472 -45.04 0.03 21.51
CA VAL A 472 -44.25 1.05 22.22
C VAL A 472 -44.32 2.40 21.48
N PHE A 473 -44.03 2.40 20.18
CA PHE A 473 -43.99 3.63 19.39
C PHE A 473 -45.38 4.23 19.13
N ILE A 474 -46.43 3.40 18.97
CA ILE A 474 -47.82 3.87 18.85
C ILE A 474 -48.23 4.59 20.13
N ILE A 475 -47.93 4.04 21.31
CA ILE A 475 -48.29 4.69 22.57
C ILE A 475 -47.55 6.01 22.73
N LEU A 476 -46.27 6.08 22.34
CA LEU A 476 -45.53 7.35 22.30
C LEU A 476 -46.21 8.38 21.40
N GLY A 477 -46.63 7.99 20.19
CA GLY A 477 -47.35 8.92 19.30
C GLY A 477 -48.72 9.34 19.83
N ILE A 478 -49.47 8.43 20.46
CA ILE A 478 -50.73 8.74 21.16
C ILE A 478 -50.49 9.75 22.30
N LEU A 479 -49.41 9.58 23.08
CA LEU A 479 -49.04 10.53 24.14
C LEU A 479 -48.76 11.92 23.56
N VAL A 480 -47.94 12.01 22.50
CA VAL A 480 -47.66 13.27 21.80
C VAL A 480 -48.95 13.92 21.30
N GLY A 481 -49.84 13.14 20.66
CA GLY A 481 -51.13 13.61 20.17
C GLY A 481 -52.09 14.06 21.28
N ASN A 482 -52.00 13.48 22.47
CA ASN A 482 -52.80 13.92 23.61
C ASN A 482 -52.29 15.24 24.22
N ILE A 483 -50.96 15.44 24.29
CA ILE A 483 -50.35 16.63 24.91
C ILE A 483 -50.57 17.88 24.06
N LEU A 484 -50.44 17.75 22.74
CA LEU A 484 -50.42 18.90 21.83
C LEU A 484 -51.83 19.28 21.37
N SER A 485 -52.00 20.55 20.99
CA SER A 485 -53.32 21.12 20.65
C SER A 485 -53.58 21.27 19.14
N SER A 486 -52.53 21.30 18.32
CA SER A 486 -52.65 21.44 16.86
C SER A 486 -52.04 20.25 16.13
N GLU A 487 -52.56 19.97 14.93
CA GLU A 487 -52.06 18.89 14.06
C GLU A 487 -50.61 19.15 13.61
N GLU A 488 -50.29 20.40 13.25
CA GLU A 488 -48.94 20.80 12.84
C GLU A 488 -47.94 20.64 13.99
N SER A 489 -48.25 21.16 15.19
CA SER A 489 -47.34 21.04 16.34
C SER A 489 -47.16 19.58 16.77
N SER A 490 -48.22 18.76 16.70
CA SER A 490 -48.12 17.33 17.00
C SER A 490 -47.20 16.59 16.04
N SER A 491 -47.33 16.87 14.74
CA SER A 491 -46.51 16.23 13.72
C SER A 491 -45.05 16.67 13.85
N THR A 492 -44.79 17.96 14.11
CA THR A 492 -43.43 18.47 14.35
C THR A 492 -42.77 17.81 15.56
N VAL A 493 -43.47 17.72 16.69
CA VAL A 493 -42.93 17.07 17.90
C VAL A 493 -42.77 15.56 17.70
N ALA A 494 -43.69 14.89 16.99
CA ALA A 494 -43.54 13.49 16.62
C ALA A 494 -42.27 13.25 15.79
N ILE A 495 -42.00 14.11 14.81
CA ILE A 495 -40.78 14.03 13.97
C ILE A 495 -39.53 14.29 14.82
N LEU A 496 -39.52 15.32 15.67
CA LEU A 496 -38.39 15.63 16.55
C LEU A 496 -38.10 14.50 17.55
N LEU A 497 -39.16 13.92 18.13
CA LEU A 497 -39.03 12.75 19.01
C LEU A 497 -38.45 11.55 18.25
N SER A 498 -38.93 11.30 17.03
CA SER A 498 -38.42 10.23 16.18
C SER A 498 -36.94 10.44 15.86
N LEU A 499 -36.54 11.68 15.51
CA LEU A 499 -35.15 12.05 15.26
C LEU A 499 -34.27 11.82 16.49
N PHE A 500 -34.75 12.23 17.67
CA PHE A 500 -34.04 12.00 18.92
C PHE A 500 -33.82 10.50 19.17
N LEU A 501 -34.86 9.68 18.98
CA LEU A 501 -34.74 8.23 19.13
C LEU A 501 -33.72 7.62 18.16
N VAL A 502 -33.65 8.09 16.90
CA VAL A 502 -32.70 7.60 15.89
C VAL A 502 -31.27 8.03 16.16
N ILE A 503 -31.05 9.28 16.56
CA ILE A 503 -29.71 9.79 16.90
C ILE A 503 -29.10 8.97 18.05
N PHE A 504 -29.93 8.63 19.03
CA PHE A 504 -29.53 7.95 20.26
C PHE A 504 -29.79 6.43 20.24
N SER A 505 -30.06 5.82 19.09
CA SER A 505 -30.34 4.37 18.99
C SER A 505 -29.11 3.52 18.66
N GLY A 506 -27.93 4.10 18.44
CA GLY A 506 -26.79 3.35 17.90
C GLY A 506 -26.75 3.26 16.38
N ILE A 507 -27.80 3.71 15.68
CA ILE A 507 -27.92 3.60 14.22
C ILE A 507 -27.05 4.65 13.50
N ILE A 508 -27.16 5.92 13.92
CA ILE A 508 -26.36 7.03 13.35
C ILE A 508 -25.02 7.12 14.09
N PHE A 509 -25.10 7.19 15.43
CA PHE A 509 -23.93 7.26 16.29
C PHE A 509 -23.87 5.98 17.13
N PRO A 510 -22.89 5.09 16.92
CA PRO A 510 -22.72 3.90 17.72
C PRO A 510 -22.51 4.27 19.19
N ILE A 511 -23.11 3.44 20.03
CA ILE A 511 -23.33 3.72 21.44
C ILE A 511 -22.00 3.73 22.18
N GLU A 512 -21.01 3.00 21.68
CA GLU A 512 -19.64 2.88 22.19
C GLU A 512 -18.94 4.24 22.30
N GLY A 513 -19.30 5.21 21.46
CA GLY A 513 -18.73 6.56 21.48
C GLY A 513 -19.08 7.39 22.72
N PHE A 514 -20.07 6.97 23.51
CA PHE A 514 -20.53 7.72 24.68
C PHE A 514 -19.87 7.21 25.98
N SER A 515 -19.89 8.02 27.05
CA SER A 515 -19.38 7.58 28.37
C SER A 515 -20.19 6.41 28.93
N ALA A 516 -19.58 5.55 29.75
CA ALA A 516 -20.21 4.30 30.23
C ALA A 516 -21.61 4.49 30.86
N GLY A 517 -21.82 5.58 31.60
CA GLY A 517 -23.14 5.91 32.15
C GLY A 517 -24.18 6.22 31.06
N VAL A 518 -23.78 6.96 30.02
CA VAL A 518 -24.65 7.29 28.88
C VAL A 518 -24.92 6.04 28.03
N GLN A 519 -23.92 5.18 27.83
CA GLN A 519 -24.09 3.91 27.10
C GLN A 519 -25.22 3.06 27.67
N ASN A 520 -25.30 2.93 29.00
CA ASN A 520 -26.34 2.15 29.65
C ASN A 520 -27.74 2.71 29.39
N VAL A 521 -27.90 4.04 29.31
CA VAL A 521 -29.18 4.68 28.97
C VAL A 521 -29.52 4.50 27.50
N LEU A 522 -28.54 4.64 26.60
CA LEU A 522 -28.74 4.49 25.17
C LEU A 522 -29.08 3.06 24.75
N ARG A 523 -28.50 2.05 25.41
CA ARG A 523 -28.87 0.63 25.21
C ARG A 523 -30.31 0.32 25.61
N LEU A 524 -30.92 1.14 26.49
CA LEU A 524 -32.33 1.04 26.85
C LEU A 524 -33.26 1.74 25.87
N ASN A 525 -32.75 2.46 24.87
CA ASN A 525 -33.58 3.12 23.86
C ASN A 525 -34.46 2.08 23.14
N PRO A 526 -35.79 2.26 23.08
CA PRO A 526 -36.69 1.29 22.46
C PRO A 526 -36.38 1.04 20.98
N LEU A 527 -35.82 2.01 20.26
CA LEU A 527 -35.39 1.83 18.87
C LEU A 527 -34.13 0.96 18.78
N ASN A 528 -33.16 1.12 19.69
CA ASN A 528 -31.98 0.26 19.74
C ASN A 528 -32.39 -1.19 20.01
N LEU A 529 -33.26 -1.42 21.00
CA LEU A 529 -33.76 -2.75 21.32
C LEU A 529 -34.53 -3.39 20.16
N SER A 530 -35.39 -2.62 19.49
CA SER A 530 -36.15 -3.10 18.32
C SER A 530 -35.23 -3.48 17.17
N GLU A 531 -34.25 -2.63 16.87
CA GLU A 531 -33.27 -2.85 15.80
C GLU A 531 -32.42 -4.09 16.07
N TYR A 532 -31.88 -4.23 17.29
CA TYR A 532 -31.11 -5.39 17.71
C TYR A 532 -31.92 -6.68 17.55
N LEU A 533 -33.18 -6.69 18.00
CA LEU A 533 -34.06 -7.86 17.90
C LEU A 533 -34.33 -8.24 16.43
N PHE A 534 -34.63 -7.26 15.58
CA PHE A 534 -34.80 -7.53 14.14
C PHE A 534 -33.51 -8.05 13.51
N ARG A 535 -32.34 -7.51 13.89
CA ARG A 535 -31.03 -7.94 13.38
C ARG A 535 -30.73 -9.39 13.76
N GLN A 536 -30.91 -9.77 15.02
CA GLN A 536 -30.67 -11.13 15.49
C GLN A 536 -31.57 -12.16 14.79
N VAL A 537 -32.85 -11.84 14.59
CA VAL A 537 -33.79 -12.79 13.97
C VAL A 537 -33.65 -12.84 12.45
N LEU A 538 -33.49 -11.71 11.77
CA LEU A 538 -33.50 -11.65 10.30
C LEU A 538 -32.13 -11.97 9.67
N ILE A 539 -31.02 -11.60 10.32
CA ILE A 539 -29.67 -11.79 9.78
C ILE A 539 -29.02 -13.04 10.37
N HIS A 540 -28.93 -13.12 11.71
CA HIS A 540 -28.22 -14.18 12.41
C HIS A 540 -29.06 -15.45 12.60
N GLY A 541 -30.38 -15.37 12.42
CA GLY A 541 -31.28 -16.52 12.59
C GLY A 541 -31.34 -17.03 14.04
N SER A 542 -31.06 -16.17 15.02
CA SER A 542 -31.05 -16.51 16.44
C SER A 542 -32.34 -17.18 16.90
N SER A 543 -32.19 -18.11 17.84
CA SER A 543 -33.31 -18.81 18.47
C SER A 543 -34.11 -17.90 19.40
N PHE A 544 -35.37 -18.25 19.69
CA PHE A 544 -36.22 -17.45 20.58
C PHE A 544 -35.61 -17.25 21.98
N SER A 545 -34.88 -18.25 22.50
CA SER A 545 -34.23 -18.18 23.81
C SER A 545 -33.15 -17.11 23.91
N GLU A 546 -32.40 -16.86 22.83
CA GLU A 546 -31.28 -15.91 22.81
C GLU A 546 -31.76 -14.45 22.87
N ILE A 547 -33.00 -14.18 22.44
CA ILE A 547 -33.56 -12.83 22.34
C ILE A 547 -34.53 -12.47 23.47
N LEU A 548 -34.83 -13.42 24.37
CA LEU A 548 -35.83 -13.27 25.43
C LEU A 548 -35.55 -12.08 26.36
N PHE A 549 -34.27 -11.87 26.71
CA PHE A 549 -33.90 -10.79 27.62
C PHE A 549 -34.24 -9.42 27.02
N GLN A 550 -33.88 -9.17 25.76
CA GLN A 550 -34.15 -7.92 25.08
C GLN A 550 -35.65 -7.73 24.80
N MET A 551 -36.38 -8.81 24.51
CA MET A 551 -37.85 -8.76 24.42
C MET A 551 -38.49 -8.34 25.75
N SER A 552 -37.97 -8.82 26.88
CA SER A 552 -38.48 -8.44 28.22
C SER A 552 -38.28 -6.94 28.53
N LEU A 553 -37.22 -6.32 28.00
CA LEU A 553 -36.99 -4.88 28.12
C LEU A 553 -38.02 -4.07 27.31
N LEU A 554 -38.39 -4.52 26.11
CA LEU A 554 -39.48 -3.89 25.35
C LEU A 554 -40.85 -4.06 26.03
N VAL A 555 -41.11 -5.21 26.64
CA VAL A 555 -42.33 -5.41 27.46
C VAL A 555 -42.34 -4.45 28.65
N SER A 556 -41.19 -4.22 29.27
CA SER A 556 -41.05 -3.25 30.38
C SER A 556 -41.37 -1.83 29.91
N TRP A 557 -40.86 -1.42 28.74
CA TRP A 557 -41.23 -0.15 28.09
C TRP A 557 -42.73 -0.03 27.84
N LEU A 558 -43.33 -1.08 27.29
CA LEU A 558 -44.76 -1.12 27.00
C LEU A 558 -45.60 -0.90 28.26
N LEU A 559 -45.26 -1.60 29.35
CA LEU A 559 -45.97 -1.46 30.63
C LEU A 559 -45.84 -0.04 31.21
N VAL A 560 -44.63 0.52 31.22
CA VAL A 560 -44.39 1.89 31.71
C VAL A 560 -45.19 2.91 30.90
N LEU A 561 -45.16 2.81 29.57
CA LEU A 561 -45.88 3.73 28.70
C LEU A 561 -47.40 3.60 28.81
N LEU A 562 -47.92 2.38 29.00
CA LEU A 562 -49.34 2.17 29.28
C LEU A 562 -49.78 2.82 30.59
N ILE A 563 -48.98 2.70 31.66
CA ILE A 563 -49.26 3.35 32.95
C ILE A 563 -49.28 4.87 32.77
N VAL A 564 -48.29 5.44 32.06
CA VAL A 564 -48.22 6.88 31.77
C VAL A 564 -49.44 7.34 30.96
N LEU A 565 -49.84 6.58 29.94
CA LEU A 565 -51.00 6.89 29.11
C LEU A 565 -52.31 6.92 29.92
N VAL A 566 -52.54 5.90 30.75
CA VAL A 566 -53.74 5.83 31.60
C VAL A 566 -53.73 6.94 32.65
N ALA A 567 -52.59 7.20 33.29
CA ALA A 567 -52.45 8.29 34.25
C ALA A 567 -52.77 9.65 33.60
N MET A 568 -52.22 9.90 32.41
CA MET A 568 -52.47 11.12 31.64
C MET A 568 -53.95 11.26 31.24
N GLN A 569 -54.59 10.20 30.74
CA GLN A 569 -56.02 10.22 30.41
C GLN A 569 -56.89 10.45 31.65
N SER A 570 -56.52 9.88 32.80
CA SER A 570 -57.23 10.10 34.06
C SER A 570 -57.09 11.54 34.57
N PHE A 571 -55.94 12.19 34.33
CA PHE A 571 -55.71 13.58 34.69
C PHE A 571 -56.48 14.54 33.79
N LEU A 572 -56.45 14.30 32.48
CA LEU A 572 -57.17 15.12 31.48
C LEU A 572 -58.68 15.04 31.67
N SER A 573 -59.24 13.84 31.82
CA SER A 573 -60.70 13.67 32.05
C SER A 573 -61.20 14.31 33.35
N ARG A 574 -60.36 14.41 34.39
CA ARG A 574 -60.69 15.14 35.62
C ARG A 574 -60.70 16.66 35.42
N ASN A 575 -59.81 17.18 34.57
CA ASN A 575 -59.75 18.61 34.25
C ASN A 575 -60.85 19.04 33.27
N ASP A 576 -61.23 18.18 32.31
CA ASP A 576 -62.34 18.43 31.38
C ASP A 576 -63.71 18.38 32.06
N LEU A 577 -63.85 17.63 33.16
CA LEU A 577 -65.03 17.69 34.04
C LEU A 577 -65.03 18.91 34.98
N GLY A 578 -63.91 19.64 35.08
CA GLY A 578 -63.69 20.72 36.05
C GLY A 578 -63.63 22.15 35.49
N ILE A 579 -63.64 22.36 34.16
CA ILE A 579 -63.47 23.70 33.58
C ILE A 579 -64.59 24.03 32.57
N ASN A 580 -65.50 24.90 33.02
CA ASN A 580 -66.36 25.80 32.24
C ASN A 580 -67.57 25.24 31.45
N THR A 581 -68.53 24.68 32.17
CA THR A 581 -69.96 24.70 31.77
C THR A 581 -70.61 26.10 31.85
N ARG A 582 -69.84 27.19 31.97
CA ARG A 582 -70.36 28.58 31.91
C ARG A 582 -69.93 29.41 30.70
N LYS A 583 -69.15 28.88 29.76
CA LYS A 583 -68.71 29.64 28.58
C LYS A 583 -68.72 28.82 27.29
N THR A 584 -69.90 28.42 26.81
CA THR A 584 -70.25 28.47 25.36
C THR A 584 -71.66 27.91 25.11
N ILE A 585 -72.67 28.65 25.55
CA ILE A 585 -73.87 28.86 24.72
C ILE A 585 -73.95 30.36 24.52
N ARG A 586 -73.27 30.88 23.49
CA ARG A 586 -73.57 32.22 22.98
C ARG A 586 -73.09 32.39 21.54
N ARG A 587 -74.11 32.43 20.67
CA ARG A 587 -74.34 33.37 19.56
C ARG A 587 -73.17 33.73 18.65
N LYS A 588 -73.41 33.48 17.35
CA LYS A 588 -72.99 34.22 16.16
C LYS A 588 -72.01 35.38 16.40
N SER A 589 -70.91 35.32 15.65
CA SER A 589 -69.90 36.36 15.48
C SER A 589 -70.42 37.80 15.60
N GLN A 590 -70.00 38.48 16.65
CA GLN A 590 -69.75 39.91 16.61
C GLN A 590 -68.24 40.10 16.61
N LYS A 591 -67.71 40.59 15.49
CA LYS A 591 -66.39 41.22 15.43
C LYS A 591 -66.36 42.31 16.50
N GLN A 592 -65.49 42.18 17.50
CA GLN A 592 -65.12 43.32 18.34
C GLN A 592 -64.24 44.24 17.51
N GLU A 593 -64.85 45.32 17.02
CA GLU A 593 -64.17 46.48 16.47
C GLU A 593 -63.44 47.17 17.65
N LYS A 594 -62.13 47.36 17.53
CA LYS A 594 -61.36 48.18 18.49
C LYS A 594 -61.98 49.56 18.51
N ALA A 595 -62.32 50.08 19.69
CA ALA A 595 -62.84 51.43 19.87
C ALA A 595 -61.95 52.43 19.12
N GLU A 596 -62.55 53.21 18.23
CA GLU A 596 -61.85 54.24 17.46
C GLU A 596 -61.23 55.27 18.44
N PRO A 597 -60.03 55.79 18.17
CA PRO A 597 -59.42 56.82 19.01
C PRO A 597 -60.38 57.99 19.21
N GLU A 598 -60.46 58.55 20.42
CA GLU A 598 -61.37 59.67 20.74
C GLU A 598 -61.18 60.87 19.79
N GLU A 599 -59.94 61.08 19.33
CA GLU A 599 -59.56 62.08 18.32
C GLU A 599 -60.15 61.80 16.94
N TYR A 600 -60.31 60.52 16.55
CA TYR A 600 -60.92 60.13 15.27
C TYR A 600 -62.42 60.47 15.25
N ALA A 601 -63.13 60.18 16.35
CA ALA A 601 -64.54 60.53 16.49
C ALA A 601 -64.77 62.05 16.49
N LYS A 602 -63.91 62.81 17.19
CA LYS A 602 -63.94 64.28 17.18
C LYS A 602 -63.67 64.86 15.79
N LEU A 603 -62.68 64.31 15.06
CA LEU A 603 -62.36 64.74 13.71
C LEU A 603 -63.52 64.46 12.73
N LYS A 604 -64.13 63.27 12.83
CA LYS A 604 -65.26 62.87 11.98
C LYS A 604 -66.49 63.77 12.18
N ASN A 605 -66.83 64.09 13.43
CA ASN A 605 -67.91 65.05 13.72
C ASN A 605 -67.63 66.44 13.15
N LEU A 606 -66.39 66.94 13.26
CA LEU A 606 -65.99 68.23 12.68
C LEU A 606 -66.14 68.23 11.15
N ILE A 607 -65.74 67.13 10.50
CA ILE A 607 -65.90 66.93 9.06
C ILE A 607 -67.39 66.97 8.69
N ASP A 608 -68.24 66.20 9.36
CA ASP A 608 -69.67 66.13 9.06
C ASP A 608 -70.37 67.49 9.26
N GLU A 609 -70.07 68.20 10.35
CA GLU A 609 -70.59 69.54 10.61
C GLU A 609 -70.17 70.55 9.53
N THR A 610 -68.89 70.51 9.12
CA THR A 610 -68.37 71.46 8.13
C THR A 610 -68.85 71.11 6.72
N ASN A 611 -69.03 69.83 6.42
CA ASN A 611 -69.61 69.38 5.16
C ASN A 611 -71.09 69.76 5.05
N ALA A 612 -71.83 69.77 6.17
CA ALA A 612 -73.20 70.29 6.22
C ALA A 612 -73.26 71.82 5.98
N LEU A 613 -72.30 72.58 6.50
CA LEU A 613 -72.17 74.03 6.21
C LEU A 613 -71.81 74.30 4.74
N LEU A 614 -70.94 73.47 4.16
CA LEU A 614 -70.47 73.56 2.77
C LEU A 614 -71.34 72.76 1.78
N SER A 615 -72.52 72.30 2.19
CA SER A 615 -73.48 71.62 1.33
C SER A 615 -74.03 72.58 0.25
N PRO A 616 -74.48 72.09 -0.91
CA PRO A 616 -74.73 72.93 -2.09
C PRO A 616 -75.95 73.84 -1.92
N LYS A 617 -75.78 74.95 -1.19
CA LYS A 617 -76.69 76.11 -1.21
C LYS A 617 -76.13 77.15 -2.17
N LYS A 618 -77.01 77.76 -2.97
CA LYS A 618 -76.68 78.62 -4.13
C LYS A 618 -75.83 79.88 -3.84
N LYS A 619 -75.53 80.24 -2.58
CA LYS A 619 -74.54 81.26 -2.16
C LYS A 619 -74.26 81.08 -0.65
N ILE A 620 -73.02 80.81 -0.26
CA ILE A 620 -72.57 80.73 1.15
C ILE A 620 -72.27 82.15 1.67
N SER A 621 -72.68 82.48 2.90
CA SER A 621 -72.36 83.77 3.53
C SER A 621 -70.87 83.90 3.87
N LYS A 622 -70.31 85.12 3.87
CA LYS A 622 -68.91 85.35 4.29
C LYS A 622 -68.63 84.86 5.71
N ASP A 623 -69.60 84.95 6.60
CA ASP A 623 -69.47 84.49 7.99
C ASP A 623 -69.45 82.95 8.08
N GLU A 624 -70.28 82.27 7.28
CA GLU A 624 -70.31 80.80 7.21
C GLU A 624 -69.00 80.24 6.61
N LEU A 625 -68.44 80.92 5.61
CA LEU A 625 -67.15 80.55 5.02
C LEU A 625 -65.99 80.76 6.01
N SER A 626 -66.04 81.83 6.83
CA SER A 626 -65.06 82.08 7.88
C SER A 626 -65.07 80.97 8.95
N ILE A 627 -66.27 80.60 9.42
CA ILE A 627 -66.46 79.51 10.40
C ILE A 627 -65.97 78.17 9.82
N ALA A 628 -66.24 77.90 8.54
CA ALA A 628 -65.78 76.67 7.89
C ALA A 628 -64.24 76.61 7.75
N LYS A 629 -63.57 77.74 7.49
CA LYS A 629 -62.10 77.82 7.46
C LYS A 629 -61.48 77.60 8.84
N GLU A 630 -62.08 78.15 9.90
CA GLU A 630 -61.62 77.93 11.27
C GLU A 630 -61.75 76.45 11.69
N LYS A 631 -62.91 75.82 11.40
CA LYS A 631 -63.10 74.39 11.64
C LYS A 631 -62.10 73.53 10.86
N TYR A 632 -61.76 73.90 9.62
CA TYR A 632 -60.78 73.17 8.81
C TYR A 632 -59.36 73.22 9.40
N ILE A 633 -58.92 74.36 9.96
CA ILE A 633 -57.64 74.46 10.67
C ILE A 633 -57.62 73.51 11.88
N ARG A 634 -58.73 73.42 12.61
CA ARG A 634 -58.87 72.50 13.76
C ARG A 634 -58.91 71.02 13.34
N MET A 635 -59.42 70.72 12.15
CA MET A 635 -59.34 69.37 11.58
C MET A 635 -57.90 68.96 11.26
N LEU A 636 -57.09 69.87 10.71
CA LEU A 636 -55.69 69.58 10.36
C LEU A 636 -54.84 69.26 11.61
N SER A 637 -55.07 69.96 12.73
CA SER A 637 -54.36 69.66 13.98
C SER A 637 -54.75 68.30 14.57
N LEU A 638 -56.04 67.96 14.58
CA LEU A 638 -56.52 66.63 15.01
C LEU A 638 -56.04 65.51 14.07
N TYR A 639 -56.01 65.77 12.75
CA TYR A 639 -55.51 64.80 11.78
C TYR A 639 -54.03 64.46 12.03
N GLN A 640 -53.20 65.41 12.47
CA GLN A 640 -51.79 65.13 12.78
C GLN A 640 -51.60 64.16 13.96
N GLN A 641 -52.52 64.16 14.93
CA GLN A 641 -52.45 63.34 16.14
C GLN A 641 -52.84 61.87 15.91
N LEU A 642 -53.55 61.56 14.81
CA LEU A 642 -54.01 60.21 14.49
C LEU A 642 -52.90 59.21 14.10
N ASP A 643 -53.15 57.93 14.40
CA ASP A 643 -52.33 56.82 13.91
C ASP A 643 -52.45 56.62 12.39
N LYS A 644 -51.47 55.93 11.80
CA LYS A 644 -51.34 55.76 10.34
C LYS A 644 -52.57 55.11 9.69
N LYS A 645 -53.26 54.18 10.36
CA LYS A 645 -54.43 53.46 9.83
C LYS A 645 -55.67 54.33 9.88
N SER A 646 -55.85 55.10 10.95
CA SER A 646 -56.95 56.07 11.09
C SER A 646 -56.82 57.25 10.13
N LYS A 647 -55.59 57.73 9.89
CA LYS A 647 -55.28 58.74 8.85
C LYS A 647 -55.75 58.30 7.46
N GLN A 648 -55.39 57.08 7.04
CA GLN A 648 -55.80 56.54 5.74
C GLN A 648 -57.32 56.45 5.57
N ARG A 649 -58.06 56.15 6.64
CA ARG A 649 -59.52 56.00 6.56
C ARG A 649 -60.28 57.32 6.38
N ILE A 650 -59.73 58.44 6.84
CA ILE A 650 -60.44 59.74 6.89
C ILE A 650 -59.85 60.79 5.94
N TYR A 651 -58.75 60.45 5.26
CA TYR A 651 -58.06 61.36 4.35
C TYR A 651 -58.95 61.85 3.20
N ASP A 652 -59.74 60.96 2.60
CA ASP A 652 -60.60 61.31 1.46
C ASP A 652 -61.68 62.31 1.85
N ASP A 653 -62.29 62.15 3.04
CA ASP A 653 -63.30 63.07 3.56
C ASP A 653 -62.69 64.45 3.89
N LEU A 654 -61.50 64.47 4.49
CA LEU A 654 -60.78 65.71 4.79
C LEU A 654 -60.35 66.45 3.50
N ASN A 655 -59.91 65.70 2.48
CA ASN A 655 -59.51 66.23 1.19
C ASN A 655 -60.72 66.78 0.40
N LEU A 656 -61.91 66.18 0.55
CA LEU A 656 -63.14 66.70 -0.02
C LEU A 656 -63.50 68.07 0.56
N ILE A 657 -63.36 68.25 1.88
CA ILE A 657 -63.58 69.56 2.53
C ILE A 657 -62.55 70.58 2.07
N HIS A 658 -61.27 70.20 1.96
CA HIS A 658 -60.22 71.07 1.43
C HIS A 658 -60.57 71.58 0.02
N LYS A 659 -60.97 70.68 -0.87
CA LYS A 659 -61.38 71.03 -2.24
C LYS A 659 -62.59 71.97 -2.25
N LYS A 660 -63.61 71.71 -1.43
CA LYS A 660 -64.78 72.59 -1.32
C LYS A 660 -64.39 73.99 -0.84
N LEU A 661 -63.58 74.09 0.21
CA LEU A 661 -63.11 75.38 0.73
C LEU A 661 -62.21 76.12 -0.26
N SER A 662 -61.43 75.42 -1.08
CA SER A 662 -60.61 76.02 -2.13
C SER A 662 -61.40 76.54 -3.33
N SER A 663 -62.66 76.10 -3.49
CA SER A 663 -63.54 76.51 -4.59
C SER A 663 -64.39 77.75 -4.29
N PHE A 664 -64.34 78.26 -3.05
CA PHE A 664 -64.96 79.51 -2.59
C PHE A 664 -63.89 80.55 -2.28
#